data_AF-A0A971W9K9-F1
#
_entry.id   AF-A0A971W9K9-F1
#
_cell.length_a   1.000
_cell.length_b   1.000
_cell.length_c   1.000
_cell.angle_alpha   90.00
_cell.angle_beta   90.00
_cell.angle_gamma   90.00
#
_symmetry.space_group_name_H-M   'P 1'
#
loop_
_entity.id
_entity.type
_entity.pdbx_description
1 polymer ?
#
loop_
_entity_poly.entity_id
_entity_poly.type
_entity_poly.pdbx_seq_one_letter_code
_entity_poly.pdbx_strand_id
1 'polypeptide(L)'
;MQVILAEHAGFCRGVENALKLTMNEVAGGKEVSTFGPLVHNKEVIDYLAGQKVKTIQRLEELDKGTVVIRAHGVGPATLKYLQNNDKIEVVDATCPYVKKVQRIVHLYLQKGYNILIFGDRAHPEVQALFGWSENKALIIEPADIKQIADILKKHDLSGNIVLLSQTTQREKNFFDLAQKIKELYPHLEVINTICSATRLRQEKALELCSKVDLMLVIGDKRSSNTSKLTQLCSEITKTYQISGAGDILKEWFEGVQTVGVTAGASTPEWTIKEVLVKMENGNLETKTEEFTPEKAEMRNYRIGDVVTGKVVLVEDDQILVDIGSKAEALLPRGEVFLEEGATLKDKFSPGDDIDLLVLKINEQDDKIIVSAKRLERERRWKELEDALEKGKNMQGIVKEVVPAGIIINLGSGIEGFMPGSLVDVRYIPDFHQFLGQEFSFKIIELNWERDKVILSRKHTIEEEIEKIKKETIANLQENTIITGTVKRLTDFGAFVDVGGIDGLVHISEVSWQRVGHPRDVLKVGEEVQVKVLEVIPEKEKISLSIRQAQPNPWSLVEKNFAVNDIVKGKVTRIVSFGAFVELTPGVEGLVHISQMADFHVKHPSEILQEGEEIEAKILDINLENKRISLSIKEARPAPRDFSAHTPQKENGADGSVTLGDVFGDLFNKDK
;
A
#
# COMPACT_ATOMS: atom_id res chain seq x y z
N MET A 1 -33.42 20.05 34.28
CA MET A 1 -33.46 20.22 32.82
C MET A 1 -32.26 19.50 32.25
N GLN A 2 -32.47 18.53 31.35
CA GLN A 2 -31.38 17.81 30.71
C GLN A 2 -31.04 18.48 29.38
N VAL A 3 -29.76 18.81 29.16
CA VAL A 3 -29.28 19.39 27.91
C VAL A 3 -28.57 18.30 27.11
N ILE A 4 -28.95 18.12 25.85
CA ILE A 4 -28.41 17.09 24.96
C ILE A 4 -27.83 17.78 23.72
N LEU A 5 -26.53 17.60 23.47
CA LEU A 5 -25.89 18.10 22.25
C LEU A 5 -26.09 17.09 21.11
N ALA A 6 -26.48 17.58 19.94
CA ALA A 6 -26.59 16.76 18.73
C ALA A 6 -25.22 16.26 18.26
N GLU A 7 -25.17 15.00 17.84
CA GLU A 7 -24.00 14.44 17.16
C GLU A 7 -23.67 15.27 15.91
N HIS A 8 -22.39 15.52 15.66
CA HIS A 8 -21.88 16.39 14.57
C HIS A 8 -22.27 17.88 14.65
N ALA A 9 -22.56 18.42 15.84
CA ALA A 9 -22.72 19.86 16.05
C ALA A 9 -21.39 20.62 15.91
N GLY A 10 -21.41 21.78 15.23
CA GLY A 10 -20.26 22.67 15.11
C GLY A 10 -19.55 22.57 13.77
N PHE A 11 -18.25 22.89 13.76
CA PHE A 11 -17.46 22.92 12.54
C PHE A 11 -17.44 21.57 11.80
N CYS A 12 -17.15 21.64 10.50
CA CYS A 12 -16.78 20.42 9.78
C CYS A 12 -15.29 20.12 10.00
N ARG A 13 -14.91 18.85 9.89
CA ARG A 13 -13.51 18.39 10.01
C ARG A 13 -12.52 19.18 9.15
N GLY A 14 -12.95 19.66 7.97
CA GLY A 14 -12.12 20.49 7.10
C GLY A 14 -11.81 21.86 7.69
N VAL A 15 -12.80 22.48 8.35
CA VAL A 15 -12.66 23.78 9.03
C VAL A 15 -11.88 23.65 10.34
N GLU A 16 -12.15 22.61 11.13
CA GLU A 16 -11.39 22.32 12.36
C GLU A 16 -9.91 22.15 12.06
N ASN A 17 -9.59 21.35 11.04
CA ASN A 17 -8.20 21.14 10.62
C ASN A 17 -7.55 22.45 10.15
N ALA A 18 -8.27 23.27 9.38
CA ALA A 18 -7.77 24.55 8.92
C ALA A 18 -7.46 25.50 10.08
N LEU A 19 -8.34 25.56 11.09
CA LEU A 19 -8.13 26.36 12.30
C LEU A 19 -6.95 25.82 13.11
N LYS A 20 -6.86 24.50 13.33
CA LYS A 20 -5.77 23.85 14.08
C LYS A 20 -4.41 24.12 13.43
N LEU A 21 -4.31 23.94 12.12
CA LEU A 21 -3.07 24.23 11.37
C LEU A 21 -2.67 25.70 11.50
N THR A 22 -3.64 26.61 11.37
CA THR A 22 -3.38 28.05 11.52
C THR A 22 -2.87 28.37 12.93
N MET A 23 -3.49 27.82 13.97
CA MET A 23 -3.09 28.06 15.36
C MET A 23 -1.72 27.47 15.71
N ASN A 24 -1.37 26.32 15.14
CA ASN A 24 -0.05 25.72 15.32
C ASN A 24 1.06 26.62 14.78
N GLU A 25 0.86 27.23 13.61
CA GLU A 25 1.83 28.17 13.03
C GLU A 25 1.96 29.46 13.86
N VAL A 26 0.83 29.95 14.40
CA VAL A 26 0.82 31.10 15.30
C VAL A 26 1.58 30.79 16.60
N ALA A 27 1.35 29.61 17.18
CA ALA A 27 2.05 29.16 18.38
C ALA A 27 3.56 28.97 18.14
N GLY A 28 3.95 28.65 16.90
CA GLY A 28 5.35 28.62 16.46
C GLY A 28 6.01 30.00 16.33
N GLY A 29 5.28 31.10 16.60
CA GLY A 29 5.81 32.47 16.59
C GLY A 29 5.99 33.05 15.18
N LYS A 30 5.42 32.43 14.15
CA LYS A 30 5.54 32.88 12.76
C LYS A 30 4.55 34.01 12.43
N GLU A 31 4.87 34.84 11.45
CA GLU A 31 3.92 35.78 10.86
C GLU A 31 2.96 35.02 9.94
N VAL A 32 1.74 34.75 10.43
CA VAL A 32 0.75 33.95 9.70
C VAL A 32 -0.28 34.84 9.01
N SER A 33 -0.51 34.56 7.73
CA SER A 33 -1.58 35.16 6.94
C SER A 33 -2.46 34.08 6.30
N THR A 34 -3.75 34.34 6.15
CA THR A 34 -4.71 33.44 5.48
C THR A 34 -5.07 33.99 4.12
N PHE A 35 -5.11 33.13 3.10
CA PHE A 35 -5.55 33.53 1.76
C PHE A 35 -7.08 33.50 1.64
N GLY A 36 -7.69 34.66 1.84
CA GLY A 36 -9.12 34.83 2.06
C GLY A 36 -9.56 34.39 3.45
N PRO A 37 -10.82 34.68 3.84
CA PRO A 37 -11.34 34.27 5.14
C PRO A 37 -11.29 32.73 5.26
N LEU A 38 -10.69 32.25 6.35
CA LEU A 38 -10.56 30.82 6.64
C LEU A 38 -11.95 30.16 6.76
N VAL A 39 -12.88 30.89 7.37
CA VAL A 39 -14.29 30.56 7.52
C VAL A 39 -15.15 31.81 7.33
N HIS A 40 -16.40 31.61 6.92
CA HIS A 40 -17.40 32.69 6.81
C HIS A 40 -18.16 32.88 8.14
N ASN A 41 -17.42 33.04 9.25
CA ASN A 41 -17.98 33.34 10.57
C ASN A 41 -17.21 34.52 11.17
N LYS A 42 -17.94 35.58 11.54
CA LYS A 42 -17.36 36.82 12.06
C LYS A 42 -16.58 36.61 13.36
N GLU A 43 -17.10 35.83 14.30
CA GLU A 43 -16.43 35.58 15.60
C GLU A 43 -15.07 34.91 15.40
N VAL A 44 -14.97 34.02 14.43
CA VAL A 44 -13.73 33.29 14.13
C VAL A 44 -12.73 34.20 13.43
N ILE A 45 -13.20 35.07 12.53
CA ILE A 45 -12.37 36.09 11.88
C ILE A 45 -11.83 37.06 12.93
N ASP A 46 -12.66 37.52 13.85
CA ASP A 46 -12.27 38.44 14.93
C ASP A 46 -11.28 37.76 15.90
N TYR A 47 -11.50 36.48 16.22
CA TYR A 47 -10.57 35.67 17.01
C TYR A 47 -9.20 35.53 16.33
N LEU A 48 -9.16 35.21 15.04
CA LEU A 48 -7.93 35.11 14.25
C LEU A 48 -7.19 36.46 14.20
N ALA A 49 -7.93 37.56 14.01
CA ALA A 49 -7.36 38.90 14.03
C ALA A 49 -6.74 39.24 15.40
N GLY A 50 -7.38 38.83 16.51
CA GLY A 50 -6.85 38.96 17.87
C GLY A 50 -5.54 38.19 18.09
N GLN A 51 -5.35 37.06 17.38
CA GLN A 51 -4.12 36.27 17.36
C GLN A 51 -3.08 36.78 16.35
N LYS A 52 -3.23 38.01 15.83
CA LYS A 52 -2.38 38.66 14.82
C LYS A 52 -2.34 37.95 13.46
N VAL A 53 -3.31 37.09 13.15
CA VAL A 53 -3.44 36.46 11.83
C VAL A 53 -4.06 37.46 10.86
N LYS A 54 -3.36 37.77 9.76
CA LYS A 54 -3.87 38.68 8.72
C LYS A 54 -4.66 37.91 7.68
N THR A 55 -5.77 38.47 7.21
CA THR A 55 -6.50 37.92 6.04
C THR A 55 -6.12 38.73 4.81
N ILE A 56 -5.48 38.09 3.82
CA ILE A 56 -5.11 38.71 2.55
C ILE A 56 -6.10 38.30 1.46
N GLN A 57 -6.39 39.20 0.51
CA GLN A 57 -7.24 38.85 -0.65
C GLN A 57 -6.42 38.69 -1.94
N ARG A 58 -5.24 39.30 -1.97
CA ARG A 58 -4.35 39.36 -3.12
C ARG A 58 -2.99 38.81 -2.72
N LEU A 59 -2.36 38.08 -3.63
CA LEU A 59 -1.08 37.41 -3.35
C LEU A 59 0.06 38.43 -3.21
N GLU A 60 -0.10 39.60 -3.83
CA GLU A 60 0.86 40.72 -3.78
C GLU A 60 0.89 41.43 -2.42
N GLU A 61 -0.06 41.14 -1.53
CA GLU A 61 -0.10 41.68 -0.15
C GLU A 61 0.85 40.91 0.80
N LEU A 62 1.51 39.85 0.31
CA LEU A 62 2.38 38.99 1.10
C LEU A 62 3.86 39.18 0.71
N ASP A 63 4.63 39.87 1.55
CA ASP A 63 6.07 40.11 1.33
C ASP A 63 6.96 38.96 1.84
N LYS A 64 6.63 38.39 3.01
CA LYS A 64 7.34 37.31 3.70
C LYS A 64 6.42 36.65 4.74
N GLY A 65 6.71 35.43 5.14
CA GLY A 65 6.03 34.74 6.24
C GLY A 65 5.25 33.50 5.79
N THR A 66 4.32 33.05 6.62
CA THR A 66 3.56 31.81 6.39
C THR A 66 2.17 32.13 5.87
N VAL A 67 1.79 31.55 4.73
CA VAL A 67 0.44 31.66 4.16
C VAL A 67 -0.33 30.36 4.34
N VAL A 68 -1.51 30.45 4.95
CA VAL A 68 -2.42 29.32 5.13
C VAL A 68 -3.48 29.35 4.03
N ILE A 69 -3.57 28.27 3.27
CA ILE A 69 -4.62 28.06 2.27
C ILE A 69 -5.88 27.54 2.98
N ARG A 70 -7.01 28.23 2.79
CA ARG A 70 -8.30 27.85 3.38
C ARG A 70 -8.82 26.48 2.92
N ALA A 71 -9.78 25.92 3.66
CA ALA A 71 -10.35 24.59 3.43
C ALA A 71 -10.93 24.35 2.00
N HIS A 72 -11.33 25.41 1.29
CA HIS A 72 -11.82 25.36 -0.09
C HIS A 72 -10.72 25.21 -1.15
N GLY A 73 -9.46 25.35 -0.75
CA GLY A 73 -8.30 25.28 -1.63
C GLY A 73 -8.16 26.45 -2.60
N VAL A 74 -7.16 26.31 -3.46
CA VAL A 74 -6.80 27.27 -4.52
C VAL A 74 -6.52 26.53 -5.82
N GLY A 75 -6.51 27.27 -6.93
CA GLY A 75 -6.11 26.74 -8.22
C GLY A 75 -4.61 26.41 -8.29
N PRO A 76 -4.19 25.54 -9.23
CA PRO A 76 -2.81 25.08 -9.34
C PRO A 76 -1.82 26.21 -9.70
N ALA A 77 -2.25 27.24 -10.43
CA ALA A 77 -1.42 28.40 -10.75
C ALA A 77 -1.06 29.21 -9.49
N THR A 78 -2.06 29.47 -8.63
CA THR A 78 -1.87 30.15 -7.34
C THR A 78 -0.97 29.33 -6.42
N LEU A 79 -1.19 28.01 -6.36
CA LEU A 79 -0.37 27.12 -5.54
C LEU A 79 1.11 27.14 -5.98
N LYS A 80 1.37 27.04 -7.30
CA LYS A 80 2.72 27.12 -7.86
C LYS A 80 3.37 28.49 -7.61
N TYR A 81 2.61 29.58 -7.76
CA TYR A 81 3.11 30.92 -7.47
C TYR A 81 3.58 31.06 -6.01
N LEU A 82 2.78 30.55 -5.06
CA LEU A 82 3.11 30.56 -3.65
C LEU A 82 4.31 29.66 -3.32
N GLN A 83 4.40 28.47 -3.92
CA GLN A 83 5.49 27.51 -3.69
C GLN A 83 6.83 27.94 -4.31
N ASN A 84 6.81 28.71 -5.40
CA ASN A 84 8.02 29.19 -6.06
C ASN A 84 8.66 30.41 -5.37
N ASN A 85 8.05 30.93 -4.30
CA ASN A 85 8.59 32.08 -3.58
C ASN A 85 9.27 31.62 -2.29
N ASP A 86 10.61 31.58 -2.30
CA ASP A 86 11.42 31.09 -1.18
C ASP A 86 11.22 31.85 0.15
N LYS A 87 10.59 33.03 0.11
CA LYS A 87 10.29 33.85 1.29
C LYS A 87 8.93 33.53 1.93
N ILE A 88 8.15 32.64 1.31
CA ILE A 88 6.80 32.31 1.70
C ILE A 88 6.71 30.82 2.04
N GLU A 89 6.34 30.52 3.28
CA GLU A 89 6.02 29.15 3.68
C GLU A 89 4.53 28.90 3.43
N VAL A 90 4.20 27.82 2.71
CA VAL A 90 2.81 27.51 2.33
C VAL A 90 2.26 26.37 3.19
N VAL A 91 1.22 26.66 3.97
CA VAL A 91 0.50 25.65 4.74
C VAL A 91 -0.83 25.36 4.06
N ASP A 92 -0.94 24.18 3.47
CA ASP A 92 -2.13 23.76 2.73
C ASP A 92 -3.19 23.11 3.64
N ALA A 93 -4.10 23.95 4.15
CA ALA A 93 -5.25 23.53 4.95
C ALA A 93 -6.48 23.14 4.11
N THR A 94 -6.33 22.86 2.80
CA THR A 94 -7.43 22.40 1.95
C THR A 94 -8.04 21.10 2.48
N CYS A 95 -9.37 21.03 2.54
CA CYS A 95 -10.12 19.87 3.00
C CYS A 95 -9.78 18.62 2.15
N PRO A 96 -9.54 17.44 2.75
CA PRO A 96 -9.24 16.21 1.99
C PRO A 96 -10.30 15.85 0.94
N TYR A 97 -11.58 16.14 1.22
CA TYR A 97 -12.65 15.96 0.24
C TYR A 97 -12.49 16.89 -0.96
N VAL A 98 -12.21 18.18 -0.73
CA VAL A 98 -11.97 19.15 -1.81
C VAL A 98 -10.73 18.77 -2.62
N LYS A 99 -9.63 18.34 -1.97
CA LYS A 99 -8.44 17.81 -2.65
C LYS A 99 -8.79 16.62 -3.55
N LYS A 100 -9.67 15.72 -3.10
CA LYS A 100 -10.15 14.59 -3.90
C LYS A 100 -10.91 15.07 -5.14
N VAL A 101 -11.81 16.05 -5.00
CA VAL A 101 -12.55 16.62 -6.15
C VAL A 101 -11.60 17.31 -7.14
N GLN A 102 -10.62 18.08 -6.66
CA GLN A 102 -9.59 18.71 -7.49
C GLN A 102 -8.80 17.68 -8.32
N ARG A 103 -8.40 16.56 -7.69
CA ARG A 103 -7.73 15.45 -8.38
C ARG A 103 -8.62 14.79 -9.43
N ILE A 104 -9.91 14.61 -9.13
CA ILE A 104 -10.88 14.07 -10.09
C ILE A 104 -10.99 15.01 -11.30
N VAL A 105 -11.21 16.31 -11.09
CA VAL A 105 -11.25 17.31 -12.17
C VAL A 105 -10.00 17.20 -13.06
N HIS A 106 -8.81 17.18 -12.46
CA HIS A 106 -7.57 17.08 -13.20
C HIS A 106 -7.43 15.78 -13.99
N LEU A 107 -7.82 14.64 -13.40
CA LEU A 107 -7.77 13.34 -14.06
C LEU A 107 -8.70 13.27 -15.28
N TYR A 108 -9.93 13.78 -15.16
CA TYR A 108 -10.88 13.78 -16.27
C TYR A 108 -10.47 14.75 -17.38
N LEU A 109 -9.84 15.88 -17.02
CA LEU A 109 -9.23 16.78 -17.99
C LEU A 109 -8.16 16.05 -18.82
N GLN A 110 -7.26 15.30 -18.16
CA GLN A 110 -6.22 14.53 -18.85
C GLN A 110 -6.77 13.42 -19.75
N LYS A 111 -7.93 12.86 -19.39
CA LYS A 111 -8.65 11.88 -20.23
C LYS A 111 -9.39 12.51 -21.42
N GLY A 112 -9.37 13.85 -21.55
CA GLY A 112 -10.05 14.57 -22.62
C GLY A 112 -11.56 14.72 -22.44
N TYR A 113 -12.07 14.65 -21.21
CA TYR A 113 -13.49 14.86 -20.93
C TYR A 113 -13.80 16.35 -20.81
N ASN A 114 -14.99 16.75 -21.27
CA ASN A 114 -15.56 18.06 -20.99
C ASN A 114 -16.11 18.07 -19.55
N ILE A 115 -15.67 19.04 -18.76
CA ILE A 115 -15.97 19.10 -17.33
C ILE A 115 -17.09 20.10 -17.06
N LEU A 116 -18.15 19.63 -16.42
CA LEU A 116 -19.25 20.44 -15.92
C LEU A 116 -19.17 20.50 -14.39
N ILE A 117 -19.18 21.70 -13.83
CA ILE A 117 -19.15 21.92 -12.38
C ILE A 117 -20.45 22.60 -11.96
N PHE A 118 -21.25 21.90 -11.17
CA PHE A 118 -22.47 22.44 -10.57
C PHE A 118 -22.17 23.14 -9.24
N GLY A 119 -22.29 24.47 -9.20
CA GLY A 119 -22.02 25.26 -8.03
C GLY A 119 -22.04 26.77 -8.30
N ASP A 120 -21.94 27.57 -7.24
CA ASP A 120 -21.95 29.03 -7.35
C ASP A 120 -20.61 29.50 -7.91
N ARG A 121 -20.63 30.29 -8.99
CA ARG A 121 -19.40 30.73 -9.67
C ARG A 121 -18.52 31.54 -8.75
N ALA A 122 -19.09 32.38 -7.89
CA ALA A 122 -18.32 33.18 -6.95
C ALA A 122 -17.73 32.37 -5.77
N HIS A 123 -18.10 31.10 -5.61
CA HIS A 123 -17.66 30.31 -4.47
C HIS A 123 -16.18 29.92 -4.57
N PRO A 124 -15.39 30.10 -3.50
CA PRO A 124 -13.98 29.71 -3.42
C PRO A 124 -13.63 28.33 -3.97
N GLU A 125 -14.42 27.33 -3.60
CA GLU A 125 -14.20 25.95 -4.02
C GLU A 125 -14.39 25.79 -5.53
N VAL A 126 -15.43 26.41 -6.10
CA VAL A 126 -15.72 26.34 -7.54
C VAL A 126 -14.62 27.04 -8.34
N GLN A 127 -14.13 28.18 -7.86
CA GLN A 127 -12.98 28.88 -8.44
C GLN A 127 -11.71 28.02 -8.41
N ALA A 128 -11.47 27.31 -7.30
CA ALA A 128 -10.35 26.36 -7.23
C ALA A 128 -10.52 25.23 -8.26
N LEU A 129 -11.68 24.56 -8.29
CA LEU A 129 -11.97 23.49 -9.25
C LEU A 129 -11.85 23.97 -10.71
N PHE A 130 -12.33 25.16 -11.02
CA PHE A 130 -12.18 25.78 -12.34
C PHE A 130 -10.70 25.96 -12.71
N GLY A 131 -9.86 26.42 -11.78
CA GLY A 131 -8.42 26.50 -11.98
C GLY A 131 -7.77 25.12 -12.23
N TRP A 132 -8.22 24.07 -11.53
CA TRP A 132 -7.74 22.70 -11.73
C TRP A 132 -8.19 22.08 -13.07
N SER A 133 -9.22 22.66 -13.70
CA SER A 133 -9.67 22.33 -15.06
C SER A 133 -8.93 23.10 -16.17
N GLU A 134 -7.82 23.78 -15.85
CA GLU A 134 -7.13 24.72 -16.77
C GLU A 134 -8.07 25.83 -17.29
N ASN A 135 -9.04 26.25 -16.49
CA ASN A 135 -10.06 27.24 -16.85
C ASN A 135 -10.96 26.82 -18.04
N LYS A 136 -11.09 25.52 -18.30
CA LYS A 136 -11.91 24.96 -19.39
C LYS A 136 -13.27 24.42 -18.93
N ALA A 137 -13.47 24.20 -17.63
CA ALA A 137 -14.74 23.67 -17.13
C ALA A 137 -15.90 24.67 -17.30
N LEU A 138 -17.08 24.16 -17.64
CA LEU A 138 -18.30 24.95 -17.67
C LEU A 138 -18.99 24.92 -16.30
N ILE A 139 -19.13 26.09 -15.68
CA ILE A 139 -19.77 26.26 -14.37
C ILE A 139 -21.27 26.50 -14.56
N ILE A 140 -22.09 25.68 -13.90
CA ILE A 140 -23.54 25.75 -13.90
C ILE A 140 -24.01 26.20 -12.52
N GLU A 141 -24.68 27.34 -12.44
CA GLU A 141 -25.22 27.85 -11.17
C GLU A 141 -26.61 27.27 -10.86
N PRO A 142 -27.03 27.21 -9.59
CA PRO A 142 -28.36 26.72 -9.22
C PRO A 142 -29.53 27.45 -9.88
N ALA A 143 -29.36 28.73 -10.23
CA ALA A 143 -30.36 29.52 -10.94
C ALA A 143 -30.58 29.05 -12.38
N ASP A 144 -29.56 28.45 -13.00
CA ASP A 144 -29.53 28.12 -14.43
C ASP A 144 -30.11 26.74 -14.76
N ILE A 145 -30.51 25.96 -13.75
CA ILE A 145 -31.08 24.61 -13.91
C ILE A 145 -32.28 24.59 -14.87
N LYS A 146 -33.02 25.70 -14.98
CA LYS A 146 -34.18 25.83 -15.88
C LYS A 146 -33.79 26.10 -17.34
N GLN A 147 -32.65 26.73 -17.59
CA GLN A 147 -32.18 27.14 -18.93
C GLN A 147 -30.99 26.30 -19.43
N ILE A 148 -30.69 25.18 -18.75
CA ILE A 148 -29.54 24.33 -19.02
C ILE A 148 -29.46 23.88 -20.49
N ALA A 149 -30.60 23.57 -21.11
CA ALA A 149 -30.66 23.11 -22.49
C ALA A 149 -30.14 24.17 -23.49
N ASP A 150 -30.41 25.44 -23.23
CA ASP A 150 -29.97 26.54 -24.09
C ASP A 150 -28.49 26.87 -23.88
N ILE A 151 -28.00 26.72 -22.65
CA ILE A 151 -26.58 26.92 -22.30
C ILE A 151 -25.72 25.84 -22.96
N LEU A 152 -26.14 24.58 -22.88
CA LEU A 152 -25.39 23.46 -23.44
C LEU A 152 -25.39 23.47 -24.97
N LYS A 153 -26.51 23.84 -25.61
CA LYS A 153 -26.59 24.00 -27.08
C LYS A 153 -25.64 25.07 -27.64
N LYS A 154 -25.33 26.11 -26.84
CA LYS A 154 -24.39 27.18 -27.25
C LYS A 154 -22.92 26.78 -27.14
N HIS A 155 -22.60 25.75 -26.36
CA HIS A 155 -21.23 25.37 -26.03
C HIS A 155 -20.67 24.18 -26.81
N ASP A 156 -21.44 23.63 -27.77
CA ASP A 156 -21.09 22.48 -28.63
C ASP A 156 -20.12 21.48 -27.98
N LEU A 157 -20.59 20.81 -26.92
CA LEU A 157 -19.80 19.84 -26.16
C LEU A 157 -19.65 18.54 -26.97
N SER A 158 -18.65 18.49 -27.85
CA SER A 158 -18.27 17.27 -28.56
C SER A 158 -17.39 16.39 -27.66
N GLY A 159 -17.76 15.10 -27.50
CA GLY A 159 -16.99 14.12 -26.71
C GLY A 159 -17.63 13.71 -25.39
N ASN A 160 -16.85 13.04 -24.53
CA ASN A 160 -17.33 12.55 -23.23
C ASN A 160 -17.46 13.70 -22.23
N ILE A 161 -18.51 13.67 -21.41
CA ILE A 161 -18.84 14.75 -20.47
C ILE A 161 -18.89 14.18 -19.06
N VAL A 162 -18.31 14.90 -18.11
CA VAL A 162 -18.40 14.58 -16.69
C VAL A 162 -19.05 15.72 -15.92
N LEU A 163 -20.01 15.41 -15.06
CA LEU A 163 -20.69 16.35 -14.17
C LEU A 163 -20.25 16.12 -12.72
N LEU A 164 -19.76 17.19 -12.11
CA LEU A 164 -19.32 17.27 -10.71
C LEU A 164 -20.11 18.35 -9.98
N SER A 165 -20.08 18.33 -8.65
CA SER A 165 -20.75 19.33 -7.81
C SER A 165 -19.82 19.95 -6.76
N GLN A 166 -20.08 21.20 -6.42
CA GLN A 166 -19.54 21.84 -5.23
C GLN A 166 -20.01 21.09 -3.97
N THR A 167 -19.12 20.89 -3.00
CA THR A 167 -19.35 20.04 -1.82
C THR A 167 -20.53 20.48 -0.95
N THR A 168 -20.93 21.75 -1.01
CA THR A 168 -22.03 22.34 -0.23
C THR A 168 -23.37 22.40 -0.98
N GLN A 169 -23.45 21.91 -2.22
CA GLN A 169 -24.70 21.92 -3.00
C GLN A 169 -25.69 20.84 -2.56
N ARG A 170 -26.94 20.99 -2.98
CA ARG A 170 -28.02 20.06 -2.65
C ARG A 170 -28.08 18.89 -3.62
N GLU A 171 -28.13 17.67 -3.07
CA GLU A 171 -28.22 16.44 -3.88
C GLU A 171 -29.42 16.43 -4.81
N LYS A 172 -30.60 16.88 -4.34
CA LYS A 172 -31.80 16.98 -5.16
C LYS A 172 -31.56 17.82 -6.42
N ASN A 173 -31.02 19.03 -6.27
CA ASN A 173 -30.75 19.92 -7.39
C ASN A 173 -29.70 19.34 -8.34
N PHE A 174 -28.69 18.65 -7.79
CA PHE A 174 -27.64 18.00 -8.57
C PHE A 174 -28.19 16.84 -9.43
N PHE A 175 -29.03 15.97 -8.85
CA PHE A 175 -29.65 14.87 -9.59
C PHE A 175 -30.68 15.36 -10.61
N ASP A 176 -31.50 16.37 -10.27
CA ASP A 176 -32.43 17.02 -11.20
C ASP A 176 -31.68 17.59 -12.41
N LEU A 177 -30.52 18.21 -12.16
CA LEU A 177 -29.64 18.70 -13.22
C LEU A 177 -29.04 17.55 -14.04
N ALA A 178 -28.49 16.53 -13.39
CA ALA A 178 -27.90 15.38 -14.05
C ALA A 178 -28.88 14.68 -15.00
N GLN A 179 -30.14 14.54 -14.59
CA GLN A 179 -31.19 13.96 -15.41
C GLN A 179 -31.44 14.78 -16.68
N LYS A 180 -31.59 16.10 -16.56
CA LYS A 180 -31.79 17.00 -17.71
C LYS A 180 -30.61 16.99 -18.69
N ILE A 181 -29.38 16.89 -18.18
CA ILE A 181 -28.18 16.82 -19.03
C ILE A 181 -28.12 15.46 -19.72
N LYS A 182 -28.48 14.38 -19.03
CA LYS A 182 -28.50 13.02 -19.59
C LYS A 182 -29.53 12.85 -20.72
N GLU A 183 -30.62 13.59 -20.70
CA GLU A 183 -31.60 13.66 -21.81
C GLU A 183 -30.97 14.24 -23.09
N LEU A 184 -30.02 15.17 -22.97
CA LEU A 184 -29.32 15.79 -24.11
C LEU A 184 -28.04 15.04 -24.49
N TYR A 185 -27.36 14.44 -23.51
CA TYR A 185 -26.09 13.74 -23.65
C TYR A 185 -26.15 12.37 -22.96
N PRO A 186 -26.51 11.30 -23.68
CA PRO A 186 -26.71 9.97 -23.09
C PRO A 186 -25.46 9.37 -22.41
N HIS A 187 -24.26 9.79 -22.86
CA HIS A 187 -22.97 9.34 -22.34
C HIS A 187 -22.43 10.21 -21.20
N LEU A 188 -23.28 10.96 -20.51
CA LEU A 188 -22.91 11.76 -19.34
C LEU A 188 -22.43 10.87 -18.18
N GLU A 189 -21.23 11.14 -17.68
CA GLU A 189 -20.74 10.57 -16.43
C GLU A 189 -21.06 11.52 -15.26
N VAL A 190 -21.69 11.00 -14.22
CA VAL A 190 -22.14 11.81 -13.07
C VAL A 190 -21.37 11.36 -11.84
N ILE A 191 -20.60 12.26 -11.26
CA ILE A 191 -19.81 12.00 -10.05
C ILE A 191 -20.37 12.87 -8.93
N ASN A 192 -21.09 12.25 -7.99
CA ASN A 192 -21.56 12.95 -6.80
C ASN A 192 -20.38 13.28 -5.88
N THR A 193 -20.05 14.56 -5.81
CA THR A 193 -18.96 15.10 -4.98
C THR A 193 -19.47 15.92 -3.79
N ILE A 194 -20.78 15.87 -3.51
CA ILE A 194 -21.40 16.56 -2.38
C ILE A 194 -20.93 15.91 -1.07
N CYS A 195 -20.56 16.73 -0.10
CA CYS A 195 -20.07 16.26 1.19
C CYS A 195 -21.25 15.83 2.08
N SER A 196 -21.19 14.63 2.64
CA SER A 196 -22.24 14.08 3.49
C SER A 196 -22.36 14.79 4.86
N ALA A 197 -21.38 15.59 5.26
CA ALA A 197 -21.34 16.24 6.58
C ALA A 197 -22.56 17.12 6.88
N THR A 198 -23.13 17.79 5.87
CA THR A 198 -24.35 18.60 6.05
C THR A 198 -25.57 17.71 6.23
N ARG A 199 -25.66 16.61 5.48
CA ARG A 199 -26.76 15.64 5.57
C ARG A 199 -26.76 14.93 6.93
N LEU A 200 -25.61 14.39 7.36
CA LEU A 200 -25.50 13.72 8.66
C LEU A 200 -25.90 14.66 9.80
N ARG A 201 -25.48 15.93 9.75
CA ARG A 201 -25.86 16.94 10.76
C ARG A 201 -27.37 17.20 10.78
N GLN A 202 -28.02 17.27 9.62
CA GLN A 202 -29.48 17.42 9.53
C GLN A 202 -30.19 16.18 10.07
N GLU A 203 -29.77 14.99 9.67
CA GLU A 203 -30.35 13.71 10.14
C GLU A 203 -30.25 13.59 11.66
N LYS A 204 -29.08 13.89 12.24
CA LYS A 204 -28.87 13.82 13.69
C LYS A 204 -29.60 14.90 14.47
N ALA A 205 -29.71 16.12 13.91
CA ALA A 205 -30.53 17.16 14.50
C ALA A 205 -32.02 16.76 14.51
N LEU A 206 -32.52 16.16 13.42
CA LEU A 206 -33.91 15.68 13.33
C LEU A 206 -34.19 14.49 14.25
N GLU A 207 -33.24 13.55 14.37
CA GLU A 207 -33.29 12.45 15.34
C GLU A 207 -33.38 12.99 16.77
N LEU A 208 -32.60 14.03 17.08
CA LEU A 208 -32.64 14.67 18.39
C LEU A 208 -33.95 15.43 18.63
N CYS A 209 -34.49 16.12 17.61
CA CYS A 209 -35.77 16.81 17.72
C CYS A 209 -36.88 15.88 18.21
N SER A 210 -36.87 14.61 17.76
CA SER A 210 -37.87 13.62 18.16
C SER A 210 -37.76 13.16 19.62
N LYS A 211 -36.68 13.53 20.33
CA LYS A 211 -36.36 13.10 21.70
C LYS A 211 -36.32 14.26 22.71
N VAL A 212 -36.53 15.50 22.28
CA VAL A 212 -36.42 16.70 23.13
C VAL A 212 -37.65 17.58 23.03
N ASP A 213 -37.95 18.33 24.10
CA ASP A 213 -39.11 19.24 24.15
C ASP A 213 -38.80 20.60 23.48
N LEU A 214 -37.54 21.01 23.49
CA LEU A 214 -37.05 22.25 22.91
C LEU A 214 -35.74 22.02 22.15
N MET A 215 -35.59 22.67 21.00
CA MET A 215 -34.36 22.63 20.20
C MET A 215 -33.74 24.02 20.07
N LEU A 216 -32.44 24.15 20.33
CA LEU A 216 -31.66 25.35 20.09
C LEU A 216 -30.68 25.10 18.94
N VAL A 217 -30.72 25.97 17.92
CA VAL A 217 -29.83 25.93 16.77
C VAL A 217 -28.86 27.10 16.84
N ILE A 218 -27.58 26.81 17.05
CA ILE A 218 -26.53 27.83 17.18
C ILE A 218 -25.94 28.17 15.81
N GLY A 219 -26.01 29.42 15.42
CA GLY A 219 -25.27 29.97 14.28
C GLY A 219 -25.87 31.26 13.72
N ASP A 220 -25.11 31.91 12.85
CA ASP A 220 -25.47 33.21 12.27
C ASP A 220 -26.83 33.14 11.55
N LYS A 221 -27.70 34.13 11.84
CA LYS A 221 -29.00 34.33 11.17
C LYS A 221 -28.89 34.51 9.66
N ARG A 222 -27.72 34.92 9.16
CA ARG A 222 -27.43 35.07 7.72
C ARG A 222 -27.01 33.77 7.04
N SER A 223 -26.69 32.71 7.80
CA SER A 223 -26.26 31.43 7.23
C SER A 223 -27.47 30.67 6.67
N SER A 224 -27.53 30.54 5.33
CA SER A 224 -28.61 29.79 4.65
C SER A 224 -28.75 28.35 5.16
N ASN A 225 -27.62 27.69 5.46
CA ASN A 225 -27.60 26.33 5.98
C ASN A 225 -28.11 26.25 7.43
N THR A 226 -27.77 27.23 8.27
CA THR A 226 -28.24 27.29 9.66
C THR A 226 -29.74 27.58 9.69
N SER A 227 -30.21 28.57 8.93
CA SER A 227 -31.64 28.90 8.85
C SER A 227 -32.47 27.73 8.31
N LYS A 228 -31.93 26.96 7.37
CA LYS A 228 -32.61 25.75 6.88
C LYS A 228 -32.66 24.64 7.93
N LEU A 229 -31.57 24.44 8.69
CA LEU A 229 -31.55 23.49 9.80
C LEU A 229 -32.59 23.87 10.87
N THR A 230 -32.67 25.15 11.23
CA THR A 230 -33.71 25.70 12.11
C THR A 230 -35.11 25.40 11.59
N GLN A 231 -35.36 25.64 10.30
CA GLN A 231 -36.66 25.36 9.68
C GLN A 231 -37.02 23.87 9.79
N LEU A 232 -36.10 22.98 9.44
CA LEU A 232 -36.33 21.52 9.50
C LEU A 232 -36.60 21.04 10.93
N CYS A 233 -35.87 21.56 11.92
CA CYS A 233 -36.11 21.23 13.31
C CYS A 233 -37.46 21.78 13.80
N SER A 234 -37.85 22.97 13.36
CA SER A 234 -39.11 23.62 13.73
C SER A 234 -40.37 22.90 13.25
N GLU A 235 -40.26 22.06 12.22
CA GLU A 235 -41.36 21.21 11.73
C GLU A 235 -41.69 20.06 12.71
N ILE A 236 -40.75 19.68 13.58
CA ILE A 236 -40.90 18.56 14.53
C ILE A 236 -41.07 19.08 15.96
N THR A 237 -40.21 19.99 16.40
CA THR A 237 -40.10 20.43 17.80
C THR A 237 -39.93 21.94 17.88
N LYS A 238 -40.39 22.54 18.98
CA LYS A 238 -40.21 23.97 19.25
C LYS A 238 -38.73 24.34 19.15
N THR A 239 -38.37 25.16 18.16
CA THR A 239 -36.97 25.43 17.81
C THR A 239 -36.68 26.93 17.83
N TYR A 240 -35.56 27.33 18.45
CA TYR A 240 -35.04 28.70 18.40
C TYR A 240 -33.64 28.75 17.81
N GLN A 241 -33.39 29.74 16.95
CA GLN A 241 -32.05 30.02 16.45
C GLN A 241 -31.39 31.11 17.28
N ILE A 242 -30.18 30.81 17.77
CA ILE A 242 -29.36 31.71 18.57
C ILE A 242 -27.99 31.91 17.91
N SER A 243 -27.41 33.09 18.05
CA SER A 243 -26.07 33.38 17.54
C SER A 243 -25.01 32.99 18.57
N GLY A 244 -25.33 33.13 19.86
CA GLY A 244 -24.49 32.76 21.00
C GLY A 244 -25.29 32.75 22.31
N ALA A 245 -24.60 32.62 23.44
CA ALA A 245 -25.24 32.46 24.74
C ALA A 245 -26.09 33.68 25.16
N GLY A 246 -25.75 34.88 24.67
CA GLY A 246 -26.49 36.12 24.94
C GLY A 246 -27.95 36.13 24.45
N ASP A 247 -28.27 35.36 23.40
CA ASP A 247 -29.60 35.35 22.77
C ASP A 247 -30.61 34.46 23.52
N ILE A 248 -30.19 33.77 24.58
CA ILE A 248 -31.00 32.81 25.32
C ILE A 248 -31.91 33.55 26.32
N LEU A 249 -33.23 33.38 26.17
CA LEU A 249 -34.24 33.93 27.08
C LEU A 249 -34.73 32.86 28.08
N LYS A 250 -34.83 33.22 29.36
CA LYS A 250 -35.27 32.30 30.44
C LYS A 250 -36.69 31.75 30.23
N GLU A 251 -37.55 32.55 29.60
CA GLU A 251 -38.94 32.22 29.28
C GLU A 251 -39.08 30.99 28.37
N TRP A 252 -38.06 30.67 27.56
CA TRP A 252 -38.13 29.55 26.63
C TRP A 252 -38.10 28.17 27.32
N PHE A 253 -37.68 28.15 28.60
CA PHE A 253 -37.47 26.92 29.37
C PHE A 253 -38.60 26.62 30.36
N GLU A 254 -39.63 27.47 30.42
CA GLU A 254 -40.80 27.21 31.26
C GLU A 254 -41.54 25.94 30.80
N GLY A 255 -41.60 24.93 31.67
CA GLY A 255 -42.26 23.65 31.39
C GLY A 255 -41.46 22.67 30.52
N VAL A 256 -40.18 22.96 30.23
CA VAL A 256 -39.30 22.13 29.38
C VAL A 256 -38.42 21.22 30.23
N GLN A 257 -38.44 19.91 29.98
CA GLN A 257 -37.62 18.94 30.72
C GLN A 257 -36.31 18.65 29.99
N THR A 258 -36.37 18.59 28.66
CA THR A 258 -35.26 18.21 27.78
C THR A 258 -35.01 19.28 26.71
N VAL A 259 -33.76 19.72 26.59
CA VAL A 259 -33.35 20.68 25.56
C VAL A 259 -32.28 20.08 24.68
N GLY A 260 -32.54 20.02 23.38
CA GLY A 260 -31.55 19.70 22.36
C GLY A 260 -30.79 20.94 21.92
N VAL A 261 -29.48 20.80 21.73
CA VAL A 261 -28.61 21.84 21.17
C VAL A 261 -27.96 21.30 19.90
N THR A 262 -28.02 22.04 18.80
CA THR A 262 -27.24 21.76 17.59
C THR A 262 -26.60 23.03 17.09
N ALA A 263 -25.66 22.92 16.16
CA ALA A 263 -24.94 24.06 15.64
C ALA A 263 -24.64 23.91 14.15
N GLY A 264 -24.68 25.03 13.43
CA GLY A 264 -24.36 25.09 12.01
C GLY A 264 -22.90 24.73 11.71
N ALA A 265 -22.62 24.37 10.47
CA ALA A 265 -21.29 23.92 10.00
C ALA A 265 -20.18 24.98 10.12
N SER A 266 -20.55 26.24 10.35
CA SER A 266 -19.62 27.37 10.51
C SER A 266 -19.63 27.92 11.95
N THR A 267 -20.27 27.23 12.89
CA THR A 267 -20.35 27.65 14.29
C THR A 267 -19.18 27.05 15.08
N PRO A 268 -18.40 27.87 15.80
CA PRO A 268 -17.26 27.38 16.56
C PRO A 268 -17.64 26.64 17.83
N GLU A 269 -16.77 25.72 18.27
CA GLU A 269 -16.97 24.91 19.48
C GLU A 269 -17.08 25.74 20.75
N TRP A 270 -16.33 26.84 20.88
CA TRP A 270 -16.38 27.66 22.09
C TRP A 270 -17.74 28.33 22.27
N THR A 271 -18.41 28.74 21.19
CA THR A 271 -19.77 29.30 21.25
C THR A 271 -20.79 28.24 21.63
N ILE A 272 -20.59 26.99 21.20
CA ILE A 272 -21.39 25.84 21.66
C ILE A 272 -21.17 25.61 23.16
N LYS A 273 -19.92 25.57 23.61
CA LYS A 273 -19.56 25.40 25.02
C LYS A 273 -20.11 26.52 25.88
N GLU A 274 -20.04 27.77 25.43
CA GLU A 274 -20.59 28.93 26.15
C GLU A 274 -22.11 28.79 26.35
N VAL A 275 -22.83 28.39 25.29
CA VAL A 275 -24.27 28.11 25.37
C VAL A 275 -24.55 26.97 26.36
N LEU A 276 -23.83 25.85 26.26
CA LEU A 276 -24.00 24.71 27.16
C LEU A 276 -23.74 25.09 28.62
N VAL A 277 -22.63 25.78 28.90
CA VAL A 277 -22.27 26.28 30.23
C VAL A 277 -23.34 27.23 30.76
N LYS A 278 -23.89 28.13 29.94
CA LYS A 278 -24.98 29.02 30.37
C LYS A 278 -26.27 28.25 30.67
N MET A 279 -26.53 27.16 29.97
CA MET A 279 -27.71 26.31 30.18
C MET A 279 -27.57 25.40 31.40
N GLU A 280 -26.36 24.91 31.70
CA GLU A 280 -26.06 24.16 32.93
C GLU A 280 -26.03 25.07 34.16
N ASN A 281 -25.46 26.27 34.03
CA ASN A 281 -25.34 27.26 35.12
C ASN A 281 -26.59 28.11 35.34
N GLY A 282 -27.75 27.71 34.82
CA GLY A 282 -29.04 28.39 35.01
C GLY A 282 -29.53 28.56 36.46
N ASN A 283 -28.68 28.26 37.45
CA ASN A 283 -28.90 28.44 38.88
C ASN A 283 -27.83 29.28 39.62
N LEU A 284 -26.91 29.97 38.95
CA LEU A 284 -25.96 30.86 39.62
C LEU A 284 -26.29 32.33 39.35
N GLU A 285 -26.99 32.92 40.32
CA GLU A 285 -26.85 34.35 40.58
C GLU A 285 -25.37 34.66 40.81
N THR A 286 -24.89 35.63 40.04
CA THR A 286 -23.77 36.54 40.31
C THR A 286 -22.95 36.24 41.55
N LYS A 287 -21.74 35.71 41.35
CA LYS A 287 -20.55 36.10 42.11
C LYS A 287 -19.31 36.08 41.22
N THR A 288 -18.99 37.25 40.67
CA THR A 288 -17.59 37.66 40.51
C THR A 288 -16.96 37.66 41.90
N GLU A 289 -16.20 36.62 42.22
CA GLU A 289 -15.27 36.67 43.35
C GLU A 289 -13.85 36.76 42.79
N GLU A 290 -13.21 37.86 43.16
CA GLU A 290 -11.82 38.21 42.90
C GLU A 290 -10.90 37.14 43.49
N PHE A 291 -9.97 36.66 42.67
CA PHE A 291 -8.86 35.84 43.14
C PHE A 291 -7.90 36.70 43.97
N THR A 292 -7.78 36.39 45.26
CA THR A 292 -6.54 36.62 46.00
C THR A 292 -6.00 35.27 46.47
N PRO A 293 -4.70 34.98 46.27
CA PRO A 293 -4.12 33.71 46.65
C PRO A 293 -3.67 33.78 48.11
N GLU A 294 -4.06 32.80 48.92
CA GLU A 294 -3.11 32.02 49.73
C GLU A 294 -3.82 31.01 50.66
N LYS A 295 -3.28 29.78 50.62
CA LYS A 295 -3.27 28.72 51.64
C LYS A 295 -4.55 27.89 51.86
N ALA A 296 -4.68 26.85 51.03
CA ALA A 296 -4.43 25.45 51.40
C ALA A 296 -5.09 24.58 50.31
N GLU A 297 -4.28 23.89 49.51
CA GLU A 297 -4.79 22.95 48.50
C GLU A 297 -5.53 21.79 49.18
N MET A 298 -6.85 21.92 49.36
CA MET A 298 -7.74 20.77 49.42
C MET A 298 -8.12 20.44 47.98
N ARG A 299 -7.48 19.42 47.41
CA ARG A 299 -7.84 18.89 46.09
C ARG A 299 -9.14 18.10 46.23
N ASN A 300 -10.25 18.70 45.81
CA ASN A 300 -11.50 17.98 45.62
C ASN A 300 -11.42 17.22 44.30
N TYR A 301 -11.24 15.90 44.36
CA TYR A 301 -11.23 15.02 43.20
C TYR A 301 -12.67 14.80 42.68
N ARG A 302 -12.83 14.76 41.35
CA ARG A 302 -14.11 14.47 40.68
C ARG A 302 -14.07 13.09 40.04
N ILE A 303 -15.24 12.53 39.80
CA ILE A 303 -15.39 11.28 39.04
C ILE A 303 -14.85 11.51 37.62
N GLY A 304 -13.91 10.67 37.19
CA GLY A 304 -13.21 10.80 35.91
C GLY A 304 -11.85 11.48 35.99
N ASP A 305 -11.43 11.99 37.16
CA ASP A 305 -10.09 12.56 37.33
C ASP A 305 -9.02 11.45 37.35
N VAL A 306 -7.87 11.74 36.73
CA VAL A 306 -6.66 10.90 36.83
C VAL A 306 -5.84 11.42 38.01
N VAL A 307 -5.63 10.56 39.01
CA VAL A 307 -4.92 10.87 40.26
C VAL A 307 -3.69 9.98 40.39
N THR A 308 -2.59 10.55 40.86
CA THR A 308 -1.40 9.81 41.28
C THR A 308 -1.58 9.43 42.74
N GLY A 309 -1.40 8.16 43.07
CA GLY A 309 -1.52 7.67 44.44
C GLY A 309 -0.45 6.67 44.82
N LYS A 310 -0.07 6.69 46.09
CA LYS A 310 0.96 5.82 46.67
C LYS A 310 0.33 4.59 47.29
N VAL A 311 0.79 3.40 46.92
CA VAL A 311 0.28 2.14 47.49
C VAL A 311 0.59 2.10 48.98
N VAL A 312 -0.42 1.99 49.81
CA VAL A 312 -0.28 1.85 51.27
C VAL A 312 -0.28 0.38 51.66
N LEU A 313 -1.24 -0.39 51.13
CA LEU A 313 -1.42 -1.80 51.47
C LEU A 313 -1.91 -2.59 50.26
N VAL A 314 -1.34 -3.77 50.04
CA VAL A 314 -1.74 -4.72 49.00
C VAL A 314 -2.36 -5.94 49.67
N GLU A 315 -3.67 -6.08 49.55
CA GLU A 315 -4.43 -7.25 49.99
C GLU A 315 -4.66 -8.22 48.80
N ASP A 316 -5.21 -9.41 49.05
CA ASP A 316 -5.36 -10.43 48.01
C ASP A 316 -6.49 -10.11 47.00
N ASP A 317 -7.44 -9.28 47.39
CA ASP A 317 -8.63 -8.86 46.63
C ASP A 317 -8.67 -7.35 46.29
N GLN A 318 -7.91 -6.51 47.00
CA GLN A 318 -7.90 -5.05 46.81
C GLN A 318 -6.55 -4.41 47.21
N ILE A 319 -6.29 -3.21 46.67
CA ILE A 319 -5.13 -2.39 47.00
C ILE A 319 -5.62 -1.06 47.55
N LEU A 320 -5.07 -0.66 48.70
CA LEU A 320 -5.29 0.65 49.30
C LEU A 320 -4.22 1.62 48.83
N VAL A 321 -4.66 2.76 48.32
CA VAL A 321 -3.80 3.80 47.75
C VAL A 321 -4.11 5.14 48.40
N ASP A 322 -3.07 5.83 48.83
CA ASP A 322 -3.14 7.22 49.31
C ASP A 322 -2.99 8.17 48.14
N ILE A 323 -4.05 8.93 47.85
CA ILE A 323 -4.11 9.92 46.76
C ILE A 323 -4.01 11.37 47.29
N GLY A 324 -3.54 11.58 48.53
CA GLY A 324 -3.42 12.91 49.14
C GLY A 324 -4.77 13.56 49.46
N SER A 325 -5.81 12.76 49.66
CA SER A 325 -7.16 13.18 50.08
C SER A 325 -7.45 12.71 51.50
N LYS A 326 -8.51 13.22 52.16
CA LYS A 326 -8.97 12.69 53.45
C LYS A 326 -9.47 11.23 53.37
N ALA A 327 -9.88 10.79 52.19
CA ALA A 327 -10.42 9.48 51.90
C ALA A 327 -9.36 8.57 51.26
N GLU A 328 -9.33 7.30 51.67
CA GLU A 328 -8.47 6.27 51.10
C GLU A 328 -9.05 5.77 49.77
N ALA A 329 -8.19 5.59 48.76
CA ALA A 329 -8.59 5.05 47.47
C ALA A 329 -8.46 3.51 47.47
N LEU A 330 -9.51 2.83 47.06
CA LEU A 330 -9.59 1.39 46.90
C LEU A 330 -9.49 1.03 45.42
N LEU A 331 -8.48 0.24 45.08
CA LEU A 331 -8.26 -0.35 43.77
C LEU A 331 -8.61 -1.86 43.83
N PRO A 332 -9.78 -2.28 43.34
CA PRO A 332 -10.19 -3.69 43.36
C PRO A 332 -9.35 -4.54 42.39
N ARG A 333 -9.16 -5.84 42.70
CA ARG A 333 -8.46 -6.79 41.82
C ARG A 333 -8.97 -6.80 40.37
N GLY A 334 -10.29 -6.69 40.18
CA GLY A 334 -10.92 -6.72 38.85
C GLY A 334 -10.61 -5.48 37.97
N GLU A 335 -10.15 -4.40 38.60
CA GLU A 335 -9.79 -3.12 37.96
C GLU A 335 -8.27 -2.99 37.75
N VAL A 336 -7.57 -4.14 37.70
CA VAL A 336 -6.15 -4.29 37.35
C VAL A 336 -6.01 -5.31 36.23
N PHE A 337 -5.14 -5.07 35.24
CA PHE A 337 -4.73 -6.11 34.30
C PHE A 337 -3.71 -7.05 34.97
N LEU A 338 -4.11 -8.31 35.19
CA LEU A 338 -3.28 -9.40 35.71
C LEU A 338 -3.16 -10.49 34.64
N GLU A 339 -1.96 -11.06 34.49
CA GLU A 339 -1.73 -12.24 33.65
C GLU A 339 -2.33 -13.50 34.29
N GLU A 340 -2.63 -14.54 33.48
CA GLU A 340 -3.18 -15.80 33.98
C GLU A 340 -2.18 -16.46 34.95
N GLY A 341 -2.52 -16.45 36.24
CA GLY A 341 -1.70 -17.01 37.32
C GLY A 341 -0.98 -16.00 38.22
N ALA A 342 -1.01 -14.70 37.91
CA ALA A 342 -0.34 -13.66 38.71
C ALA A 342 -1.18 -13.20 39.93
N THR A 343 -0.52 -12.90 41.05
CA THR A 343 -1.15 -12.31 42.24
C THR A 343 -0.90 -10.79 42.32
N LEU A 344 -1.79 -10.05 43.00
CA LEU A 344 -1.65 -8.58 43.15
C LEU A 344 -0.32 -8.18 43.83
N LYS A 345 0.21 -9.06 44.68
CA LYS A 345 1.50 -8.91 45.38
C LYS A 345 2.71 -9.03 44.45
N ASP A 346 2.59 -9.66 43.29
CA ASP A 346 3.68 -9.77 42.32
C ASP A 346 3.82 -8.50 41.46
N LYS A 347 2.73 -7.74 41.30
CA LYS A 347 2.67 -6.57 40.42
C LYS A 347 2.88 -5.24 41.16
N PHE A 348 2.48 -5.14 42.43
CA PHE A 348 2.55 -3.90 43.19
C PHE A 348 3.18 -4.11 44.56
N SER A 349 4.15 -3.26 44.91
CA SER A 349 4.75 -3.23 46.23
C SER A 349 4.20 -2.06 47.05
N PRO A 350 4.07 -2.20 48.40
CA PRO A 350 3.75 -1.08 49.27
C PRO A 350 4.77 0.05 49.09
N GLY A 351 4.29 1.23 48.74
CA GLY A 351 5.09 2.43 48.49
C GLY A 351 5.25 2.82 47.03
N ASP A 352 4.78 2.03 46.06
CA ASP A 352 4.82 2.39 44.64
C ASP A 352 3.85 3.52 44.30
N ASP A 353 4.26 4.43 43.41
CA ASP A 353 3.40 5.48 42.87
C ASP A 353 2.66 4.95 41.62
N ILE A 354 1.33 5.02 41.62
CA ILE A 354 0.48 4.51 40.55
C ILE A 354 -0.49 5.60 40.10
N ASP A 355 -0.65 5.74 38.78
CA ASP A 355 -1.70 6.58 38.19
C ASP A 355 -3.03 5.83 38.13
N LEU A 356 -4.09 6.45 38.63
CA LEU A 356 -5.38 5.82 38.86
C LEU A 356 -6.53 6.72 38.39
N LEU A 357 -7.59 6.13 37.85
CA LEU A 357 -8.79 6.86 37.45
C LEU A 357 -9.86 6.77 38.54
N VAL A 358 -10.42 7.90 38.97
CA VAL A 358 -11.51 7.93 39.95
C VAL A 358 -12.82 7.48 39.31
N LEU A 359 -13.36 6.32 39.72
CA LEU A 359 -14.63 5.79 39.22
C LEU A 359 -15.82 6.26 40.05
N LYS A 360 -15.68 6.26 41.37
CA LYS A 360 -16.78 6.57 42.28
C LYS A 360 -16.26 7.11 43.59
N ILE A 361 -16.95 8.12 44.11
CA ILE A 361 -16.69 8.70 45.43
C ILE A 361 -17.92 8.38 46.28
N ASN A 362 -17.75 7.60 47.35
CA ASN A 362 -18.81 7.33 48.31
C ASN A 362 -18.60 8.24 49.54
N GLU A 363 -19.38 9.31 49.63
CA GLU A 363 -19.32 10.30 50.73
C GLU A 363 -19.77 9.74 52.10
N GLN A 364 -20.42 8.57 52.14
CA GLN A 364 -20.90 7.95 53.39
C GLN A 364 -19.83 7.11 54.10
N ASP A 365 -18.86 6.57 53.35
CA ASP A 365 -17.84 5.64 53.87
C ASP A 365 -16.41 6.18 53.75
N ASP A 366 -16.23 7.44 53.31
CA ASP A 366 -14.93 8.05 52.98
C ASP A 366 -14.04 7.14 52.11
N LYS A 367 -14.67 6.44 51.14
CA LYS A 367 -13.99 5.51 50.23
C LYS A 367 -14.10 5.96 48.78
N ILE A 368 -12.96 6.00 48.09
CA ILE A 368 -12.87 6.36 46.66
C ILE A 368 -12.53 5.09 45.88
N ILE A 369 -13.38 4.68 44.94
CA ILE A 369 -13.10 3.52 44.09
C ILE A 369 -12.34 4.01 42.86
N VAL A 370 -11.17 3.41 42.61
CA VAL A 370 -10.28 3.78 41.51
C VAL A 370 -9.97 2.58 40.60
N SER A 371 -9.58 2.87 39.35
CA SER A 371 -9.22 1.85 38.36
C SER A 371 -7.91 2.18 37.65
N ALA A 372 -6.97 1.23 37.70
CA ALA A 372 -5.74 1.27 36.90
C ALA A 372 -6.00 0.73 35.48
N LYS A 373 -6.87 -0.29 35.36
CA LYS A 373 -7.21 -0.99 34.12
C LYS A 373 -7.78 -0.06 33.06
N ARG A 374 -8.71 0.84 33.41
CA ARG A 374 -9.29 1.78 32.44
C ARG A 374 -8.27 2.80 31.94
N LEU A 375 -7.40 3.28 32.84
CA LEU A 375 -6.36 4.24 32.48
C LEU A 375 -5.29 3.61 31.58
N GLU A 376 -4.82 2.40 31.91
CA GLU A 376 -3.88 1.65 31.07
C GLU A 376 -4.47 1.38 29.69
N ARG A 377 -5.77 1.08 29.59
CA ARG A 377 -6.47 0.89 28.32
C ARG A 377 -6.54 2.16 27.49
N GLU A 378 -6.86 3.31 28.09
CA GLU A 378 -6.93 4.59 27.40
C GLU A 378 -5.55 5.05 26.91
N ARG A 379 -4.50 4.88 27.74
CA ARG A 379 -3.11 5.13 27.35
C ARG A 379 -2.70 4.24 26.18
N ARG A 380 -3.03 2.95 26.26
CA ARG A 380 -2.72 2.00 25.19
C ARG A 380 -3.42 2.36 23.88
N TRP A 381 -4.68 2.80 23.92
CA TRP A 381 -5.37 3.31 22.74
C TRP A 381 -4.68 4.52 22.12
N LYS A 382 -4.25 5.49 22.94
CA LYS A 382 -3.46 6.64 22.46
C LYS A 382 -2.15 6.20 21.82
N GLU A 383 -1.46 5.22 22.41
CA GLU A 383 -0.23 4.66 21.81
C GLU A 383 -0.49 3.95 20.47
N LEU A 384 -1.61 3.24 20.34
CA LEU A 384 -2.02 2.58 19.09
C LEU A 384 -2.39 3.61 18.01
N GLU A 385 -3.05 4.71 18.39
CA GLU A 385 -3.36 5.84 17.50
C GLU A 385 -2.09 6.56 17.03
N ASP A 386 -1.17 6.84 17.96
CA ASP A 386 0.16 7.38 17.66
C ASP A 386 0.97 6.46 16.72
N ALA A 387 0.86 5.14 16.92
CA ALA A 387 1.53 4.16 16.08
C ALA A 387 0.92 4.09 14.67
N LEU A 388 -0.39 4.34 14.51
CA LEU A 388 -1.05 4.46 13.21
C LEU A 388 -0.60 5.74 12.48
N GLU A 389 -0.54 6.88 13.17
CA GLU A 389 -0.10 8.15 12.57
C GLU A 389 1.39 8.12 12.17
N LYS A 390 2.25 7.53 13.02
CA LYS A 390 3.70 7.48 12.80
C LYS A 390 4.16 6.25 12.02
N GLY A 391 3.26 5.30 11.74
CA GLY A 391 3.58 4.04 11.05
C GLY A 391 4.56 3.15 11.82
N LYS A 392 4.49 3.15 13.16
CA LYS A 392 5.40 2.43 14.05
C LYS A 392 5.04 0.94 14.12
N ASN A 393 6.05 0.07 14.10
CA ASN A 393 5.86 -1.37 14.30
C ASN A 393 5.54 -1.66 15.77
N MET A 394 4.55 -2.51 16.00
CA MET A 394 4.09 -2.94 17.32
C MET A 394 4.23 -4.45 17.44
N GLN A 395 4.49 -4.93 18.66
CA GLN A 395 4.60 -6.36 18.97
C GLN A 395 3.33 -6.85 19.68
N GLY A 396 3.01 -8.12 19.51
CA GLY A 396 1.86 -8.76 20.14
C GLY A 396 1.86 -10.27 19.95
N ILE A 397 1.15 -10.97 20.83
CA ILE A 397 1.15 -12.43 20.92
C ILE A 397 -0.10 -12.97 20.24
N VAL A 398 0.04 -14.00 19.41
CA VAL A 398 -1.11 -14.67 18.80
C VAL A 398 -1.90 -15.41 19.87
N LYS A 399 -3.14 -14.99 20.09
CA LYS A 399 -4.06 -15.62 21.05
C LYS A 399 -4.85 -16.74 20.40
N GLU A 400 -5.44 -16.46 19.24
CA GLU A 400 -6.33 -17.39 18.56
C GLU A 400 -6.18 -17.29 17.04
N VAL A 401 -6.46 -18.39 16.36
CA VAL A 401 -6.41 -18.50 14.91
C VAL A 401 -7.81 -18.84 14.42
N VAL A 402 -8.36 -18.02 13.52
CA VAL A 402 -9.67 -18.23 12.91
C VAL A 402 -9.54 -18.46 11.40
N PRO A 403 -10.49 -19.12 10.72
CA PRO A 403 -10.40 -19.37 9.27
C PRO A 403 -10.26 -18.10 8.41
N ALA A 404 -10.68 -16.94 8.93
CA ALA A 404 -10.57 -15.65 8.26
C ALA A 404 -9.27 -14.88 8.54
N GLY A 405 -8.45 -15.31 9.52
CA GLY A 405 -7.28 -14.55 9.98
C GLY A 405 -6.77 -14.95 11.37
N ILE A 406 -5.92 -14.12 11.96
CA ILE A 406 -5.28 -14.36 13.26
C ILE A 406 -5.70 -13.25 14.23
N ILE A 407 -6.05 -13.63 15.47
CA ILE A 407 -6.33 -12.70 16.56
C ILE A 407 -5.06 -12.57 17.42
N ILE A 408 -4.57 -11.35 17.52
CA ILE A 408 -3.35 -11.00 18.23
C ILE A 408 -3.70 -10.15 19.44
N ASN A 409 -3.18 -10.50 20.60
CA ASN A 409 -3.29 -9.72 21.82
C ASN A 409 -2.27 -8.57 21.78
N LEU A 410 -2.76 -7.33 21.86
CA LEU A 410 -1.97 -6.10 21.79
C LEU A 410 -1.55 -5.56 23.18
N GLY A 411 -1.91 -6.28 24.25
CA GLY A 411 -1.75 -5.84 25.64
C GLY A 411 -2.94 -5.01 26.14
N SER A 412 -3.03 -4.84 27.46
CA SER A 412 -4.07 -4.05 28.14
C SER A 412 -5.51 -4.40 27.72
N GLY A 413 -5.77 -5.68 27.45
CA GLY A 413 -7.10 -6.21 27.09
C GLY A 413 -7.60 -5.82 25.68
N ILE A 414 -6.74 -5.34 24.79
CA ILE A 414 -7.09 -4.98 23.42
C ILE A 414 -6.70 -6.11 22.46
N GLU A 415 -7.64 -6.50 21.60
CA GLU A 415 -7.45 -7.56 20.60
C GLU A 415 -7.40 -6.95 19.20
N GLY A 416 -6.44 -7.40 18.39
CA GLY A 416 -6.29 -7.03 16.99
C GLY A 416 -6.53 -8.20 16.06
N PHE A 417 -7.20 -7.95 14.94
CA PHE A 417 -7.48 -8.93 13.90
C PHE A 417 -6.56 -8.71 12.70
N MET A 418 -5.84 -9.76 12.31
CA MET A 418 -5.00 -9.79 11.11
C MET A 418 -5.65 -10.70 10.06
N PRO A 419 -6.17 -10.18 8.94
CA PRO A 419 -6.75 -10.99 7.88
C PRO A 419 -5.74 -11.96 7.27
N GLY A 420 -6.15 -13.20 6.97
CA GLY A 420 -5.25 -14.24 6.41
C GLY A 420 -4.49 -13.82 5.15
N SER A 421 -5.10 -12.98 4.30
CA SER A 421 -4.49 -12.41 3.09
C SER A 421 -3.35 -11.43 3.33
N LEU A 422 -3.11 -11.04 4.59
CA LEU A 422 -2.08 -10.08 5.03
C LEU A 422 -1.06 -10.71 5.98
N VAL A 423 -1.12 -12.03 6.19
CA VAL A 423 -0.22 -12.80 7.07
C VAL A 423 1.07 -13.21 6.34
N ASP A 424 0.99 -13.58 5.06
CA ASP A 424 2.16 -13.98 4.27
C ASP A 424 1.91 -13.89 2.75
N VAL A 425 2.98 -13.83 1.94
CA VAL A 425 2.92 -13.80 0.46
C VAL A 425 2.63 -15.20 -0.12
N ARG A 426 2.90 -16.26 0.66
CA ARG A 426 2.60 -17.65 0.31
C ARG A 426 1.39 -18.14 1.10
N TYR A 427 0.47 -18.84 0.44
CA TYR A 427 -0.66 -19.49 1.11
C TYR A 427 -0.14 -20.65 1.97
N ILE A 428 -0.15 -20.48 3.29
CA ILE A 428 0.19 -21.55 4.24
C ILE A 428 -1.14 -22.12 4.76
N PRO A 429 -1.43 -23.41 4.51
CA PRO A 429 -2.72 -24.00 4.86
C PRO A 429 -2.93 -24.19 6.37
N ASP A 430 -1.89 -24.20 7.19
CA ASP A 430 -1.99 -24.41 8.64
C ASP A 430 -1.43 -23.23 9.45
N PHE A 431 -2.34 -22.41 9.96
CA PHE A 431 -2.03 -21.27 10.83
C PHE A 431 -1.83 -21.66 12.31
N HIS A 432 -2.15 -22.90 12.70
CA HIS A 432 -2.05 -23.39 14.08
C HIS A 432 -0.63 -23.39 14.66
N GLN A 433 0.40 -23.37 13.80
CA GLN A 433 1.81 -23.37 14.23
C GLN A 433 2.24 -22.04 14.86
N PHE A 434 1.47 -20.97 14.63
CA PHE A 434 1.78 -19.62 15.07
C PHE A 434 1.10 -19.23 16.39
N LEU A 435 0.34 -20.15 17.00
CA LEU A 435 -0.37 -19.90 18.24
C LEU A 435 0.64 -19.69 19.39
N GLY A 436 0.53 -18.57 20.10
CA GLY A 436 1.46 -18.18 21.16
C GLY A 436 2.79 -17.58 20.71
N GLN A 437 3.02 -17.38 19.40
CA GLN A 437 4.21 -16.69 18.93
C GLN A 437 4.03 -15.17 18.99
N GLU A 438 5.14 -14.46 19.19
CA GLU A 438 5.17 -12.99 19.16
C GLU A 438 5.43 -12.51 17.73
N PHE A 439 4.57 -11.62 17.24
CA PHE A 439 4.69 -11.01 15.91
C PHE A 439 4.81 -9.51 15.97
N SER A 440 5.60 -8.96 15.05
CA SER A 440 5.61 -7.53 14.73
C SER A 440 4.60 -7.21 13.63
N PHE A 441 3.78 -6.18 13.81
CA PHE A 441 2.78 -5.73 12.85
C PHE A 441 2.64 -4.20 12.82
N LYS A 442 2.10 -3.69 11.72
CA LYS A 442 1.60 -2.31 11.63
C LYS A 442 0.08 -2.30 11.72
N ILE A 443 -0.45 -1.25 12.33
CA ILE A 443 -1.89 -1.01 12.43
C ILE A 443 -2.33 -0.37 11.11
N ILE A 444 -3.35 -0.94 10.46
CA ILE A 444 -3.96 -0.35 9.26
C ILE A 444 -5.17 0.50 9.65
N GLU A 445 -6.00 -0.05 10.52
CA GLU A 445 -7.29 0.54 10.85
C GLU A 445 -7.55 0.36 12.34
N LEU A 446 -8.10 1.40 12.94
CA LEU A 446 -8.35 1.47 14.37
C LEU A 446 -9.76 1.99 14.58
N ASN A 447 -10.60 1.19 15.25
CA ASN A 447 -11.98 1.54 15.57
C ASN A 447 -12.22 1.45 17.07
N TRP A 448 -12.33 2.63 17.71
CA TRP A 448 -12.51 2.80 19.15
C TRP A 448 -13.91 2.40 19.65
N GLU A 449 -14.96 2.50 18.81
CA GLU A 449 -16.34 2.17 19.21
C GLU A 449 -16.59 0.66 19.29
N ARG A 450 -15.86 -0.11 18.48
CA ARG A 450 -16.05 -1.56 18.34
C ARG A 450 -14.94 -2.39 18.97
N ASP A 451 -13.95 -1.74 19.60
CA ASP A 451 -12.72 -2.38 20.08
C ASP A 451 -12.04 -3.22 19.00
N LYS A 452 -12.06 -2.76 17.74
CA LYS A 452 -11.50 -3.48 16.60
C LYS A 452 -10.24 -2.79 16.09
N VAL A 453 -9.13 -3.51 16.11
CA VAL A 453 -7.86 -3.07 15.51
C VAL A 453 -7.53 -4.02 14.35
N ILE A 454 -7.32 -3.50 13.14
CA ILE A 454 -6.92 -4.31 11.99
C ILE A 454 -5.43 -4.17 11.77
N LEU A 455 -4.74 -5.31 11.73
CA LEU A 455 -3.29 -5.41 11.67
C LEU A 455 -2.83 -5.95 10.32
N SER A 456 -1.60 -5.59 9.93
CA SER A 456 -0.95 -6.15 8.75
C SER A 456 0.53 -6.39 8.98
N ARG A 457 1.01 -7.50 8.43
CA ARG A 457 2.41 -7.92 8.41
C ARG A 457 3.14 -7.50 7.11
N LYS A 458 2.42 -7.00 6.12
CA LYS A 458 2.90 -6.89 4.72
C LYS A 458 4.09 -5.93 4.51
N HIS A 459 4.29 -4.93 5.37
CA HIS A 459 5.34 -3.91 5.16
C HIS A 459 6.72 -4.26 5.76
N THR A 460 6.80 -5.19 6.72
CA THR A 460 8.08 -5.56 7.34
C THR A 460 8.90 -6.49 6.44
N ILE A 461 8.20 -7.37 5.71
CA ILE A 461 8.80 -8.24 4.68
C ILE A 461 9.35 -7.40 3.53
N GLU A 462 8.66 -6.33 3.12
CA GLU A 462 9.15 -5.42 2.07
C GLU A 462 10.42 -4.68 2.52
N GLU A 463 10.48 -4.19 3.76
CA GLU A 463 11.67 -3.51 4.31
C GLU A 463 12.87 -4.46 4.51
N GLU A 464 12.65 -5.71 4.94
CA GLU A 464 13.70 -6.74 5.03
C GLU A 464 14.21 -7.17 3.66
N ILE A 465 13.30 -7.41 2.72
CA ILE A 465 13.65 -7.70 1.33
C ILE A 465 14.43 -6.52 0.73
N GLU A 466 14.02 -5.27 0.96
CA GLU A 466 14.71 -4.08 0.44
C GLU A 466 16.13 -3.93 1.02
N LYS A 467 16.32 -4.27 2.31
CA LYS A 467 17.64 -4.28 2.95
C LYS A 467 18.52 -5.39 2.38
N ILE A 468 18.01 -6.62 2.33
CA ILE A 468 18.73 -7.77 1.74
C ILE A 468 19.05 -7.47 0.26
N LYS A 469 18.12 -6.85 -0.49
CA LYS A 469 18.32 -6.43 -1.88
C LYS A 469 19.43 -5.39 -2.01
N LYS A 470 19.42 -4.33 -1.19
CA LYS A 470 20.46 -3.29 -1.23
C LYS A 470 21.83 -3.83 -0.85
N GLU A 471 21.89 -4.70 0.15
CA GLU A 471 23.13 -5.38 0.57
C GLU A 471 23.62 -6.34 -0.52
N THR A 472 22.71 -7.07 -1.17
CA THR A 472 23.06 -8.00 -2.24
C THR A 472 23.55 -7.27 -3.49
N ILE A 473 22.91 -6.18 -3.93
CA ILE A 473 23.38 -5.34 -5.05
C ILE A 473 24.76 -4.72 -4.74
N ALA A 474 24.97 -4.24 -3.51
CA ALA A 474 26.24 -3.63 -3.12
C ALA A 474 27.41 -4.62 -3.09
N ASN A 475 27.14 -5.90 -2.78
CA ASN A 475 28.15 -6.95 -2.69
C ASN A 475 28.34 -7.74 -3.99
N LEU A 476 27.47 -7.58 -4.99
CA LEU A 476 27.55 -8.27 -6.27
C LEU A 476 28.56 -7.62 -7.22
N GLN A 477 29.71 -8.26 -7.39
CA GLN A 477 30.69 -7.93 -8.42
C GLN A 477 30.45 -8.73 -9.70
N GLU A 478 30.53 -8.07 -10.85
CA GLU A 478 30.48 -8.70 -12.17
C GLU A 478 31.51 -9.84 -12.27
N ASN A 479 31.18 -10.92 -12.97
CA ASN A 479 31.94 -12.18 -13.08
C ASN A 479 32.02 -13.10 -11.85
N THR A 480 31.32 -12.82 -10.75
CA THR A 480 31.27 -13.74 -9.59
C THR A 480 30.33 -14.92 -9.85
N ILE A 481 30.71 -16.11 -9.37
CA ILE A 481 29.85 -17.31 -9.38
C ILE A 481 29.05 -17.33 -8.07
N ILE A 482 27.73 -17.40 -8.20
CA ILE A 482 26.77 -17.37 -7.09
C ILE A 482 25.76 -18.50 -7.25
N THR A 483 25.24 -18.99 -6.14
CA THR A 483 24.19 -20.02 -6.12
C THR A 483 22.82 -19.36 -6.19
N GLY A 484 21.97 -19.82 -7.10
CA GLY A 484 20.62 -19.29 -7.29
C GLY A 484 19.57 -20.39 -7.42
N THR A 485 18.33 -20.09 -7.07
CA THR A 485 17.20 -21.05 -7.17
C THR A 485 16.31 -20.71 -8.36
N VAL A 486 16.00 -21.68 -9.21
CA VAL A 486 15.13 -21.46 -10.38
C VAL A 486 13.68 -21.19 -9.93
N LYS A 487 13.19 -19.96 -10.09
CA LYS A 487 11.79 -19.59 -9.79
C LYS A 487 10.83 -19.93 -10.92
N ARG A 488 11.23 -19.67 -12.16
CA ARG A 488 10.32 -19.76 -13.32
C ARG A 488 11.07 -20.06 -14.61
N LEU A 489 10.45 -20.86 -15.47
CA LEU A 489 10.99 -21.20 -16.79
C LEU A 489 10.06 -20.61 -17.86
N THR A 490 10.62 -19.90 -18.84
CA THR A 490 9.92 -19.39 -20.02
C THR A 490 10.58 -19.94 -21.29
N ASP A 491 9.95 -19.73 -22.47
CA ASP A 491 10.48 -20.27 -23.73
C ASP A 491 11.78 -19.60 -24.19
N PHE A 492 12.08 -18.39 -23.70
CA PHE A 492 13.29 -17.64 -24.06
C PHE A 492 14.37 -17.68 -22.96
N GLY A 493 14.09 -18.25 -21.78
CA GLY A 493 15.05 -18.26 -20.68
C GLY A 493 14.53 -18.82 -19.34
N ALA A 494 15.37 -18.73 -18.32
CA ALA A 494 15.07 -19.13 -16.95
C ALA A 494 15.24 -17.96 -15.99
N PHE A 495 14.29 -17.76 -15.08
CA PHE A 495 14.39 -16.80 -13.99
C PHE A 495 14.92 -17.50 -12.75
N VAL A 496 16.08 -17.05 -12.29
CA VAL A 496 16.79 -17.59 -11.13
C VAL A 496 16.83 -16.51 -10.06
N ASP A 497 16.36 -16.84 -8.87
CA ASP A 497 16.48 -16.00 -7.69
C ASP A 497 17.88 -16.12 -7.13
N VAL A 498 18.58 -15.00 -7.00
CA VAL A 498 19.86 -14.96 -6.35
C VAL A 498 19.84 -13.92 -5.25
N GLY A 499 19.71 -14.38 -4.00
CA GLY A 499 19.73 -13.50 -2.83
C GLY A 499 18.60 -12.47 -2.78
N GLY A 500 17.43 -12.77 -3.35
CA GLY A 500 16.25 -11.89 -3.31
C GLY A 500 16.08 -10.98 -4.54
N ILE A 501 16.94 -11.12 -5.55
CA ILE A 501 16.86 -10.42 -6.84
C ILE A 501 16.63 -11.45 -7.94
N ASP A 502 15.68 -11.15 -8.84
CA ASP A 502 15.38 -12.02 -9.97
C ASP A 502 16.37 -11.77 -11.11
N GLY A 503 17.20 -12.79 -11.42
CA GLY A 503 18.10 -12.78 -12.56
C GLY A 503 17.54 -13.58 -13.75
N LEU A 504 17.83 -13.10 -14.95
CA LEU A 504 17.41 -13.73 -16.20
C LEU A 504 18.60 -14.48 -16.84
N VAL A 505 18.40 -15.77 -17.10
CA VAL A 505 19.30 -16.60 -17.89
C VAL A 505 18.68 -16.79 -19.27
N HIS A 506 19.35 -16.29 -20.32
CA HIS A 506 18.89 -16.49 -21.69
C HIS A 506 19.09 -17.96 -22.11
N ILE A 507 18.24 -18.51 -23.01
CA ILE A 507 18.33 -19.92 -23.45
C ILE A 507 19.73 -20.32 -23.96
N SER A 508 20.44 -19.39 -24.61
CA SER A 508 21.81 -19.59 -25.11
C SER A 508 22.89 -19.67 -24.01
N GLU A 509 22.55 -19.29 -22.78
CA GLU A 509 23.44 -19.27 -21.61
C GLU A 509 23.07 -20.34 -20.57
N VAL A 510 22.09 -21.21 -20.87
CA VAL A 510 21.67 -22.33 -20.01
C VAL A 510 22.64 -23.50 -20.09
N SER A 511 23.15 -23.83 -21.28
CA SER A 511 24.04 -24.97 -21.50
C SER A 511 24.97 -24.74 -22.69
N TRP A 512 26.07 -25.50 -22.77
CA TRP A 512 26.97 -25.54 -23.93
C TRP A 512 26.35 -26.21 -25.16
N GLN A 513 25.28 -27.00 -24.97
CA GLN A 513 24.54 -27.66 -26.04
C GLN A 513 23.35 -26.79 -26.51
N ARG A 514 22.90 -27.00 -27.75
CA ARG A 514 21.72 -26.30 -28.28
C ARG A 514 20.45 -26.90 -27.68
N VAL A 515 19.91 -26.25 -26.66
CA VAL A 515 18.66 -26.66 -26.00
C VAL A 515 17.47 -26.00 -26.68
N GLY A 516 16.44 -26.78 -27.04
CA GLY A 516 15.20 -26.27 -27.64
C GLY A 516 14.29 -25.59 -26.63
N HIS A 517 14.10 -26.18 -25.45
CA HIS A 517 13.35 -25.59 -24.33
C HIS A 517 14.13 -25.68 -23.00
N PRO A 518 14.20 -24.60 -22.20
CA PRO A 518 14.89 -24.61 -20.90
C PRO A 518 14.35 -25.64 -19.88
N ARG A 519 13.13 -26.16 -20.10
CA ARG A 519 12.48 -27.19 -19.27
C ARG A 519 13.12 -28.57 -19.37
N ASP A 520 13.87 -28.83 -20.43
CA ASP A 520 14.53 -30.12 -20.64
C ASP A 520 15.78 -30.27 -19.76
N VAL A 521 16.31 -29.14 -19.26
CA VAL A 521 17.58 -29.08 -18.52
C VAL A 521 17.41 -28.60 -17.09
N LEU A 522 16.39 -27.78 -16.79
CA LEU A 522 16.20 -27.17 -15.47
C LEU A 522 14.81 -27.45 -14.90
N LYS A 523 14.73 -27.73 -13.59
CA LYS A 523 13.46 -27.85 -12.86
C LYS A 523 13.19 -26.60 -12.01
N VAL A 524 11.90 -26.26 -11.86
CA VAL A 524 11.47 -25.18 -10.96
C VAL A 524 11.76 -25.60 -9.51
N GLY A 525 12.50 -24.76 -8.78
CA GLY A 525 12.95 -25.00 -7.40
C GLY A 525 14.34 -25.62 -7.28
N GLU A 526 15.06 -25.85 -8.38
CA GLU A 526 16.41 -26.40 -8.37
C GLU A 526 17.46 -25.32 -8.05
N GLU A 527 18.48 -25.68 -7.25
CA GLU A 527 19.64 -24.83 -6.97
C GLU A 527 20.70 -24.99 -8.07
N VAL A 528 21.07 -23.89 -8.71
CA VAL A 528 22.03 -23.84 -9.81
C VAL A 528 23.13 -22.82 -9.54
N GLN A 529 24.34 -23.12 -9.96
CA GLN A 529 25.44 -22.15 -9.96
C GLN A 529 25.37 -21.30 -11.22
N VAL A 530 25.30 -19.98 -11.02
CA VAL A 530 25.17 -18.98 -12.08
C VAL A 530 26.25 -17.93 -11.94
N LYS A 531 26.79 -17.50 -13.07
CA LYS A 531 27.77 -16.42 -13.13
C LYS A 531 27.08 -15.12 -13.52
N VAL A 532 27.40 -14.03 -12.81
CA VAL A 532 26.88 -12.69 -13.12
C VAL A 532 27.60 -12.14 -14.34
N LEU A 533 26.86 -11.86 -15.41
CA LEU A 533 27.39 -11.21 -16.61
C LEU A 533 27.30 -9.69 -16.50
N GLU A 534 26.12 -9.19 -16.18
CA GLU A 534 25.81 -7.77 -16.17
C GLU A 534 24.77 -7.48 -15.08
N VAL A 535 25.01 -6.45 -14.29
CA VAL A 535 24.08 -5.94 -13.29
C VAL A 535 23.53 -4.61 -13.82
N ILE A 536 22.21 -4.49 -13.97
CA ILE A 536 21.57 -3.23 -14.36
C ILE A 536 20.87 -2.64 -13.11
N PRO A 537 21.51 -1.70 -12.39
CA PRO A 537 20.98 -1.20 -11.12
C PRO A 537 19.65 -0.44 -11.30
N GLU A 538 19.45 0.22 -12.44
CA GLU A 538 18.27 1.04 -12.71
C GLU A 538 16.97 0.23 -12.92
N LYS A 539 17.08 -1.04 -13.34
CA LYS A 539 15.93 -1.88 -13.67
C LYS A 539 15.77 -3.08 -12.73
N GLU A 540 16.61 -3.18 -11.70
CA GLU A 540 16.60 -4.26 -10.71
C GLU A 540 16.67 -5.66 -11.36
N LYS A 541 17.43 -5.78 -12.46
CA LYS A 541 17.56 -7.03 -13.23
C LYS A 541 19.03 -7.37 -13.42
N ILE A 542 19.34 -8.65 -13.25
CA ILE A 542 20.69 -9.20 -13.42
C ILE A 542 20.67 -10.20 -14.56
N SER A 543 21.62 -10.08 -15.49
CA SER A 543 21.84 -11.07 -16.54
C SER A 543 22.79 -12.15 -16.02
N LEU A 544 22.32 -13.39 -16.02
CA LEU A 544 23.02 -14.55 -15.44
C LEU A 544 23.36 -15.58 -16.53
N SER A 545 24.45 -16.32 -16.35
CA SER A 545 24.84 -17.45 -17.22
C SER A 545 25.17 -18.69 -16.41
N ILE A 546 24.51 -19.81 -16.73
CA ILE A 546 24.82 -21.14 -16.18
C ILE A 546 26.01 -21.74 -16.94
N ARG A 547 26.08 -21.49 -18.25
CA ARG A 547 27.12 -21.99 -19.16
C ARG A 547 28.53 -21.62 -18.71
N GLN A 548 28.75 -20.38 -18.29
CA GLN A 548 30.08 -19.89 -17.90
C GLN A 548 30.51 -20.32 -16.48
N ALA A 549 29.59 -20.85 -15.67
CA ALA A 549 29.91 -21.43 -14.36
C ALA A 549 30.40 -22.89 -14.47
N GLN A 550 30.12 -23.56 -15.60
CA GLN A 550 30.62 -24.90 -15.88
C GLN A 550 32.04 -24.86 -16.47
N PRO A 551 32.91 -25.84 -16.14
CA PRO A 551 34.27 -25.90 -16.68
C PRO A 551 34.23 -25.98 -18.20
N ASN A 552 35.00 -25.11 -18.86
CA ASN A 552 35.04 -25.01 -20.31
C ASN A 552 35.48 -26.38 -20.91
N PRO A 553 34.68 -27.02 -21.78
CA PRO A 553 35.04 -28.32 -22.35
C PRO A 553 36.37 -28.30 -23.12
N TRP A 554 36.81 -27.13 -23.59
CA TRP A 554 38.12 -26.94 -24.25
C TRP A 554 39.32 -27.03 -23.30
N SER A 555 39.14 -26.73 -22.01
CA SER A 555 40.19 -26.92 -21.00
C SER A 555 40.41 -28.41 -20.68
N LEU A 556 39.40 -29.26 -20.93
CA LEU A 556 39.54 -30.72 -20.86
C LEU A 556 40.20 -31.27 -22.12
N VAL A 557 40.06 -30.61 -23.28
CA VAL A 557 40.75 -31.01 -24.52
C VAL A 557 42.27 -30.90 -24.39
N GLU A 558 42.77 -29.82 -23.78
CA GLU A 558 44.20 -29.65 -23.47
C GLU A 558 44.79 -30.77 -22.61
N LYS A 559 43.97 -31.40 -21.76
CA LYS A 559 44.42 -32.48 -20.86
C LYS A 559 44.21 -33.89 -21.42
N ASN A 560 43.19 -34.09 -22.26
CA ASN A 560 42.76 -35.42 -22.68
C ASN A 560 43.14 -35.78 -24.12
N PHE A 561 43.46 -34.81 -24.98
CA PHE A 561 43.73 -35.07 -26.40
C PHE A 561 45.09 -34.51 -26.83
N ALA A 562 45.93 -35.38 -27.39
CA ALA A 562 47.21 -35.00 -28.00
C ALA A 562 47.13 -35.08 -29.53
N VAL A 563 47.95 -34.27 -30.22
CA VAL A 563 48.12 -34.41 -31.67
C VAL A 563 48.64 -35.81 -31.99
N ASN A 564 48.01 -36.49 -32.95
CA ASN A 564 48.16 -37.90 -33.34
C ASN A 564 47.37 -38.95 -32.53
N ASP A 565 46.55 -38.56 -31.56
CA ASP A 565 45.69 -39.51 -30.85
C ASP A 565 44.53 -40.01 -31.73
N ILE A 566 44.12 -41.27 -31.55
CA ILE A 566 43.00 -41.89 -32.27
C ILE A 566 41.76 -41.80 -31.38
N VAL A 567 40.77 -41.06 -31.86
CA VAL A 567 39.56 -40.75 -31.10
C VAL A 567 38.33 -41.29 -31.82
N LYS A 568 37.37 -41.77 -31.02
CA LYS A 568 36.04 -42.15 -31.50
C LYS A 568 35.13 -40.94 -31.43
N GLY A 569 34.39 -40.67 -32.50
CA GLY A 569 33.44 -39.57 -32.53
C GLY A 569 32.27 -39.84 -33.45
N LYS A 570 31.15 -39.16 -33.17
CA LYS A 570 29.89 -39.33 -33.91
C LYS A 570 29.73 -38.24 -34.95
N VAL A 571 29.41 -38.59 -36.18
CA VAL A 571 29.17 -37.61 -37.25
C VAL A 571 27.89 -36.84 -36.93
N THR A 572 27.99 -35.52 -36.74
CA THR A 572 26.83 -34.66 -36.46
C THR A 572 26.20 -34.08 -37.71
N ARG A 573 27.02 -33.68 -38.69
CA ARG A 573 26.56 -33.09 -39.95
C ARG A 573 27.59 -33.25 -41.06
N ILE A 574 27.12 -33.41 -42.29
CA ILE A 574 27.97 -33.52 -43.48
C ILE A 574 27.78 -32.30 -44.37
N VAL A 575 28.88 -31.67 -44.79
CA VAL A 575 28.91 -30.51 -45.70
C VAL A 575 29.73 -30.83 -46.95
N SER A 576 29.56 -30.08 -48.03
CA SER A 576 30.23 -30.39 -49.32
C SER A 576 31.75 -30.48 -49.26
N PHE A 577 32.39 -29.81 -48.29
CA PHE A 577 33.85 -29.78 -48.11
C PHE A 577 34.36 -30.62 -46.92
N GLY A 578 33.49 -31.30 -46.17
CA GLY A 578 33.91 -32.10 -45.02
C GLY A 578 32.76 -32.66 -44.17
N ALA A 579 33.10 -33.34 -43.08
CA ALA A 579 32.15 -33.85 -42.10
C ALA A 579 32.52 -33.35 -40.70
N PHE A 580 31.52 -32.94 -39.93
CA PHE A 580 31.69 -32.57 -38.52
C PHE A 580 31.42 -33.77 -37.65
N VAL A 581 32.34 -34.02 -36.72
CA VAL A 581 32.36 -35.18 -35.85
C VAL A 581 32.44 -34.67 -34.42
N GLU A 582 31.46 -35.02 -33.60
CA GLU A 582 31.47 -34.73 -32.16
C GLU A 582 32.32 -35.78 -31.45
N LEU A 583 33.41 -35.33 -30.82
CA LEU A 583 34.34 -36.19 -30.07
C LEU A 583 33.91 -36.33 -28.62
N THR A 584 33.52 -35.20 -28.03
CA THR A 584 33.00 -35.07 -26.66
C THR A 584 31.90 -34.01 -26.63
N PRO A 585 30.99 -34.03 -25.63
CA PRO A 585 29.90 -33.07 -25.55
C PRO A 585 30.37 -31.62 -25.63
N GLY A 586 30.10 -30.94 -26.75
CA GLY A 586 30.49 -29.54 -27.00
C GLY A 586 31.82 -29.29 -27.71
N VAL A 587 32.51 -30.35 -28.18
CA VAL A 587 33.75 -30.25 -28.98
C VAL A 587 33.55 -30.91 -30.34
N GLU A 588 33.58 -30.11 -31.40
CA GLU A 588 33.43 -30.57 -32.79
C GLU A 588 34.79 -30.61 -33.51
N GLY A 589 35.07 -31.74 -34.15
CA GLY A 589 36.17 -31.91 -35.09
C GLY A 589 35.69 -31.88 -36.54
N LEU A 590 36.52 -31.39 -37.45
CA LEU A 590 36.27 -31.35 -38.88
C LEU A 590 37.17 -32.36 -39.60
N VAL A 591 36.56 -33.25 -40.36
CA VAL A 591 37.25 -34.11 -41.32
C VAL A 591 37.12 -33.47 -42.69
N HIS A 592 38.24 -33.07 -43.31
CA HIS A 592 38.22 -32.53 -44.68
C HIS A 592 38.00 -33.65 -45.69
N ILE A 593 37.34 -33.38 -46.83
CA ILE A 593 37.12 -34.38 -47.90
C ILE A 593 38.40 -35.12 -48.32
N SER A 594 39.55 -34.46 -48.26
CA SER A 594 40.87 -35.02 -48.60
C SER A 594 41.44 -35.98 -47.54
N GLN A 595 40.86 -36.02 -46.35
CA GLN A 595 41.30 -36.82 -45.20
C GLN A 595 40.32 -37.96 -44.86
N MET A 596 39.27 -38.15 -45.69
CA MET A 596 38.25 -39.19 -45.52
C MET A 596 38.62 -40.53 -46.16
N ALA A 597 39.31 -40.51 -47.30
CA ALA A 597 39.66 -41.72 -48.06
C ALA A 597 40.95 -41.53 -48.89
N ASP A 598 41.55 -42.64 -49.31
CA ASP A 598 42.76 -42.64 -50.16
C ASP A 598 42.50 -42.27 -51.63
N PHE A 599 41.23 -42.16 -52.03
CA PHE A 599 40.78 -41.84 -53.38
C PHE A 599 39.98 -40.53 -53.40
N HIS A 600 39.87 -39.90 -54.58
CA HIS A 600 39.17 -38.62 -54.72
C HIS A 600 37.65 -38.81 -54.57
N VAL A 601 37.07 -38.20 -53.54
CA VAL A 601 35.64 -38.27 -53.19
C VAL A 601 34.93 -37.03 -53.69
N LYS A 602 33.83 -37.17 -54.45
CA LYS A 602 33.06 -36.02 -54.97
C LYS A 602 32.08 -35.46 -53.94
N HIS A 603 31.46 -36.31 -53.12
CA HIS A 603 30.60 -35.89 -52.03
C HIS A 603 30.85 -36.74 -50.76
N PRO A 604 31.11 -36.12 -49.60
CA PRO A 604 31.38 -36.84 -48.36
C PRO A 604 30.21 -37.70 -47.84
N SER A 605 28.98 -37.48 -48.34
CA SER A 605 27.80 -38.32 -48.06
C SER A 605 27.84 -39.72 -48.70
N GLU A 606 28.77 -39.97 -49.61
CA GLU A 606 28.95 -41.32 -50.20
C GLU A 606 29.71 -42.27 -49.26
N ILE A 607 30.39 -41.73 -48.24
CA ILE A 607 31.30 -42.49 -47.37
C ILE A 607 30.85 -42.48 -45.91
N LEU A 608 30.19 -41.40 -45.47
CA LEU A 608 29.75 -41.24 -44.09
C LEU A 608 28.25 -40.97 -44.04
N GLN A 609 27.57 -41.52 -43.04
CA GLN A 609 26.19 -41.17 -42.71
C GLN A 609 26.12 -40.27 -41.47
N GLU A 610 25.14 -39.36 -41.44
CA GLU A 610 24.88 -38.56 -40.24
C GLU A 610 24.46 -39.48 -39.08
N GLY A 611 25.16 -39.37 -37.95
CA GLY A 611 24.95 -40.19 -36.77
C GLY A 611 25.84 -41.44 -36.66
N GLU A 612 26.70 -41.71 -37.64
CA GLU A 612 27.66 -42.82 -37.62
C GLU A 612 28.83 -42.55 -36.67
N GLU A 613 29.30 -43.58 -35.94
CA GLU A 613 30.50 -43.49 -35.10
C GLU A 613 31.74 -43.88 -35.90
N ILE A 614 32.73 -42.99 -35.93
CA ILE A 614 33.98 -43.19 -36.67
C ILE A 614 35.21 -43.03 -35.78
N GLU A 615 36.26 -43.79 -36.10
CA GLU A 615 37.59 -43.61 -35.54
C GLU A 615 38.39 -42.67 -36.45
N ALA A 616 38.84 -41.54 -35.88
CA ALA A 616 39.64 -40.56 -36.60
C ALA A 616 40.83 -40.12 -35.77
N LYS A 617 41.94 -39.84 -36.44
CA LYS A 617 43.18 -39.36 -35.82
C LYS A 617 43.21 -37.83 -35.81
N ILE A 618 43.62 -37.25 -34.69
CA ILE A 618 43.77 -35.79 -34.56
C ILE A 618 45.04 -35.33 -35.28
N LEU A 619 44.89 -34.51 -36.33
CA LEU A 619 46.00 -33.92 -37.08
C LEU A 619 46.47 -32.60 -36.48
N ASP A 620 45.52 -31.77 -36.06
CA ASP A 620 45.80 -30.42 -35.56
C ASP A 620 44.70 -29.96 -34.61
N ILE A 621 45.09 -29.22 -33.56
CA ILE A 621 44.18 -28.66 -32.56
C ILE A 621 44.36 -27.15 -32.59
N ASN A 622 43.42 -26.45 -33.22
CA ASN A 622 43.42 -24.99 -33.26
C ASN A 622 42.56 -24.43 -32.13
N LEU A 623 43.21 -24.04 -31.03
CA LEU A 623 42.58 -23.51 -29.82
C LEU A 623 41.94 -22.12 -30.03
N GLU A 624 42.49 -21.29 -30.92
CA GLU A 624 41.96 -19.95 -31.21
C GLU A 624 40.60 -20.01 -31.91
N ASN A 625 40.45 -20.92 -32.87
CA ASN A 625 39.22 -21.06 -33.65
C ASN A 625 38.27 -22.13 -33.11
N LYS A 626 38.63 -22.80 -32.00
CA LYS A 626 37.84 -23.90 -31.42
C LYS A 626 37.53 -24.99 -32.47
N ARG A 627 38.56 -25.46 -33.19
CA ARG A 627 38.44 -26.48 -34.24
C ARG A 627 39.52 -27.55 -34.08
N ILE A 628 39.13 -28.82 -34.23
CA ILE A 628 40.04 -29.96 -34.26
C ILE A 628 40.02 -30.55 -35.68
N SER A 629 41.16 -30.65 -36.34
CA SER A 629 41.25 -31.27 -37.66
C SER A 629 41.46 -32.77 -37.50
N LEU A 630 40.57 -33.57 -38.09
CA LEU A 630 40.55 -35.03 -37.97
C LEU A 630 40.85 -35.70 -39.31
N SER A 631 41.48 -36.87 -39.27
CA SER A 631 41.73 -37.72 -40.46
C SER A 631 41.33 -39.17 -40.21
N ILE A 632 40.49 -39.70 -41.09
CA ILE A 632 40.08 -41.11 -41.10
C ILE A 632 41.15 -41.96 -41.80
N LYS A 633 41.83 -41.37 -42.78
CA LYS A 633 42.89 -42.01 -43.56
C LYS A 633 44.06 -42.47 -42.68
N GLU A 634 44.53 -41.63 -41.76
CA GLU A 634 45.66 -41.96 -40.88
C GLU A 634 45.30 -42.84 -39.67
N ALA A 635 44.00 -43.04 -39.40
CA ALA A 635 43.53 -43.95 -38.35
C ALA A 635 43.54 -45.43 -38.80
N ARG A 636 43.58 -45.69 -40.11
CA ARG A 636 43.66 -47.06 -40.66
C ARG A 636 45.12 -47.55 -40.65
N PRO A 637 45.44 -48.71 -40.03
CA PRO A 637 46.76 -49.31 -40.18
C PRO A 637 47.01 -49.70 -41.65
N ALA A 638 48.25 -49.52 -42.12
CA ALA A 638 48.67 -49.77 -43.50
C ALA A 638 48.15 -51.14 -44.03
N PRO A 639 47.60 -51.19 -45.25
CA PRO A 639 47.13 -52.44 -45.82
C PRO A 639 48.30 -53.42 -46.01
N ARG A 640 48.14 -54.66 -45.51
CA ARG A 640 48.99 -55.79 -45.88
C ARG A 640 48.82 -56.04 -47.39
N ASP A 641 49.96 -56.21 -48.08
CA ASP A 641 50.04 -56.53 -49.50
C ASP A 641 49.07 -57.64 -49.91
N PHE A 642 48.14 -57.32 -50.80
CA PHE A 642 47.51 -58.31 -51.68
C PHE A 642 48.04 -58.08 -53.10
N SER A 643 49.11 -58.80 -53.39
CA SER A 643 49.58 -59.09 -54.73
C SER A 643 48.51 -59.83 -55.54
N ALA A 644 48.33 -59.37 -56.78
CA ALA A 644 47.81 -60.07 -57.96
C ALA A 644 46.31 -60.46 -58.00
N HIS A 645 45.52 -59.69 -58.78
CA HIS A 645 45.09 -60.12 -60.12
C HIS A 645 44.36 -58.99 -60.88
N THR A 646 44.88 -58.67 -62.06
CA THR A 646 44.25 -57.86 -63.12
C THR A 646 43.39 -58.76 -64.05
N PRO A 647 42.57 -58.23 -64.97
CA PRO A 647 41.14 -58.52 -65.06
C PRO A 647 40.72 -59.32 -66.31
N GLN A 648 39.51 -59.90 -66.33
CA GLN A 648 38.86 -60.31 -67.59
C GLN A 648 37.35 -59.99 -67.64
N LYS A 649 36.91 -59.72 -68.88
CA LYS A 649 35.65 -59.12 -69.34
C LYS A 649 34.48 -60.12 -69.53
N GLU A 650 33.27 -59.56 -69.40
CA GLU A 650 32.02 -59.73 -70.17
C GLU A 650 31.53 -61.09 -70.73
N ASN A 651 30.22 -61.30 -70.51
CA ASN A 651 29.15 -61.83 -71.39
C ASN A 651 28.45 -63.16 -71.00
N GLY A 652 27.12 -63.05 -70.80
CA GLY A 652 26.09 -63.74 -71.60
C GLY A 652 25.84 -65.26 -71.47
N ALA A 653 24.62 -65.58 -71.03
CA ALA A 653 23.72 -66.65 -71.46
C ALA A 653 24.03 -68.16 -71.25
N ASP A 654 22.95 -68.83 -70.81
CA ASP A 654 22.53 -70.24 -71.00
C ASP A 654 23.29 -71.45 -70.43
N GLY A 655 22.49 -72.34 -69.82
CA GLY A 655 22.55 -73.78 -70.14
C GLY A 655 23.42 -74.69 -69.28
N SER A 656 22.80 -75.32 -68.28
CA SER A 656 22.76 -76.78 -68.05
C SER A 656 23.51 -77.66 -69.08
N VAL A 657 24.26 -78.75 -68.80
CA VAL A 657 24.35 -79.78 -67.75
C VAL A 657 25.73 -80.46 -67.90
N THR A 658 26.33 -81.09 -66.86
CA THR A 658 26.56 -82.56 -66.81
C THR A 658 27.52 -83.08 -65.71
N LEU A 659 27.07 -84.18 -65.10
CA LEU A 659 27.80 -85.40 -64.67
C LEU A 659 28.87 -85.35 -63.56
N GLY A 660 28.81 -84.40 -62.62
CA GLY A 660 29.59 -84.43 -61.37
C GLY A 660 28.74 -84.67 -60.10
N ASP A 661 27.48 -84.24 -60.11
CA ASP A 661 26.47 -84.54 -59.08
C ASP A 661 25.90 -85.97 -59.19
N VAL A 662 26.62 -86.81 -59.95
CA VAL A 662 26.37 -88.22 -60.17
C VAL A 662 27.47 -88.95 -59.40
N PHE A 663 27.15 -89.30 -58.15
CA PHE A 663 27.91 -90.15 -57.23
C PHE A 663 28.95 -89.47 -56.34
N GLY A 664 28.58 -89.29 -55.07
CA GLY A 664 29.59 -89.09 -54.04
C GLY A 664 29.12 -88.95 -52.61
N ASP A 665 27.85 -89.19 -52.27
CA ASP A 665 27.44 -89.66 -50.94
C ASP A 665 25.95 -90.05 -50.97
N LEU A 666 25.61 -91.20 -50.37
CA LEU A 666 24.26 -91.77 -50.17
C LEU A 666 23.78 -92.84 -51.17
N PHE A 667 24.60 -93.86 -51.40
CA PHE A 667 24.12 -95.25 -51.37
C PHE A 667 25.23 -96.05 -50.67
N ASN A 668 25.02 -96.64 -49.51
CA ASN A 668 24.09 -97.74 -49.38
C ASN A 668 23.57 -97.88 -47.95
N LYS A 669 22.25 -97.88 -47.84
CA LYS A 669 21.59 -99.02 -47.20
C LYS A 669 21.43 -100.13 -48.24
N ASP A 670 21.98 -101.28 -47.86
CA ASP A 670 21.65 -102.64 -48.27
C ASP A 670 22.27 -103.26 -49.53
N LYS A 671 23.21 -104.18 -49.21
CA LYS A 671 23.74 -105.36 -49.93
C LYS A 671 24.91 -105.19 -50.89
#